data_AF-A0AAV1YW08-F1
#
_entry.id   AF-A0AAV1YW08-F1
#
_cell.length_a   1.000
_cell.length_b   1.000
_cell.length_c   1.000
_cell.angle_alpha   90.00
_cell.angle_beta   90.00
_cell.angle_gamma   90.00
#
_symmetry.space_group_name_H-M   'P 1'
#
loop_
_entity.id
_entity.type
_entity.pdbx_description
1 polymer ?
#
loop_
_entity_poly.entity_id
_entity_poly.type
_entity_poly.pdbx_seq_one_letter_code
_entity_poly.pdbx_strand_id
1 'polypeptide(L)'
;MASKNKRVAVIGGGVAGIASMVALKEEGGFDIACFEKTDNFGGTWCYREESVIGVASIMPTTHLVTSKELSAISNFPPRKECSNFMRHDQVYEYIQEYAKLQDVLKYIQFNSKVTEVKKTDDYEETGRWIVTVKNTVTREITNSVYDGVMVAIGHVNRPNIPSYPGQDLFKGNLFHSHSLKEVDPYKNKTIIVVGMGCSGLDAAIETSNVAKQVYLSARNGAFVVDRVGINGIPYDYDMLRPYLYQLMDIFPTKFISWCFETGYLDKQYNHNLYPVVPKQHLLARDPSVTSNFSAKLINGAVIQKPGIQSFTEDGVVFEGETEVTKADVVIMATGYTWKFPFLEEDVLVREENRIDLYKCVFPIHLKHPTIAIVGFFLPFGPGIPPGELQCRWVAQVFAGKCKLPSRKIMLEHTRRRYEANVARYGPSEKVSIKVDFIQYCDEIAVEFGAKPNLLKHMESKNKRVAVLGGGLSGLGSWIALKEAGAFDVICFEKTDIYGGTWSYREHSDDGVPSIMPTTTTINSKELIALSNFPPPKECNNYMRYDEFFQYLKAHAERNDGLNYVRYNFEVVEVKRCDDYEITGKWAVTVRNTISGEVSTGVYDALIVSTGHINRPKMPSYPGQDLFKGKIIYSHSLKGVEPYRNKTILVVGMGCSGLDAAVETNNVAKKVYLSTRSGRHVINRIGLNGYPYDYILIRPYLYQLLDIFPASFVSWCFETGYLDNQFHHNLYSVVPDHHVFSKDPAISSQIGSKLITGAVIQKPDIETFAEDGVVFKGETEVTKADVVIMATGYTWKFPYLEEGIIIEDKGKFDLYKCVFPIHMKHSTIAFVGFFLPFGPGIPPGELQCRWVAQVFAGKCNLPSKKQMLKDAEKRYKANLSRYGPSEKVSIKVNYIQYCDELAAEFGAKPDILKFFFTDIRLFFKIMFGPSLAYQYRLQGPHPWDGAREAIMTSKDRMLYPLTKKCSIERQENVFKRIARKTLSCIIF
;
A
#
# COMPACT_ATOMS: atom_id res chain seq x y z
N MET A 1 22.63 -14.03 24.96
CA MET A 1 23.80 -13.83 24.09
C MET A 1 23.30 -13.17 22.82
N ALA A 2 23.78 -12.00 22.44
CA ALA A 2 23.46 -11.42 21.13
C ALA A 2 23.89 -12.42 20.05
N SER A 3 22.99 -12.86 19.17
CA SER A 3 23.38 -13.75 18.08
C SER A 3 24.38 -13.02 17.21
N LYS A 4 25.62 -13.52 17.17
CA LYS A 4 26.70 -12.96 16.34
C LYS A 4 26.23 -12.97 14.87
N ASN A 5 26.33 -11.84 14.18
CA ASN A 5 25.98 -11.76 12.75
C ASN A 5 26.80 -12.77 11.95
N LYS A 6 26.18 -13.42 10.96
CA LYS A 6 26.86 -14.37 10.06
C LYS A 6 27.73 -13.61 9.07
N ARG A 7 28.98 -13.99 8.88
CA ARG A 7 29.88 -13.35 7.92
C ARG A 7 29.66 -13.91 6.53
N VAL A 8 29.43 -13.07 5.52
CA VAL A 8 29.21 -13.51 4.13
C VAL A 8 30.20 -12.80 3.20
N ALA A 9 30.92 -13.61 2.42
CA ALA A 9 31.82 -13.12 1.37
C ALA A 9 31.08 -13.06 0.02
N VAL A 10 31.11 -11.91 -0.64
CA VAL A 10 30.61 -11.73 -2.02
C VAL A 10 31.81 -11.57 -2.96
N ILE A 11 31.97 -12.46 -3.93
CA ILE A 11 33.12 -12.48 -4.86
C ILE A 11 32.71 -11.85 -6.18
N GLY A 12 33.20 -10.63 -6.45
CA GLY A 12 32.92 -9.84 -7.65
C GLY A 12 31.94 -8.69 -7.38
N GLY A 13 32.32 -7.48 -7.79
CA GLY A 13 31.54 -6.24 -7.65
C GLY A 13 30.72 -5.88 -8.88
N GLY A 14 30.29 -6.87 -9.68
CA GLY A 14 29.38 -6.66 -10.82
C GLY A 14 27.93 -6.43 -10.41
N VAL A 15 27.00 -6.39 -11.37
CA VAL A 15 25.55 -6.20 -11.10
C VAL A 15 25.02 -7.22 -10.08
N ALA A 16 25.34 -8.50 -10.27
CA ALA A 16 24.95 -9.55 -9.33
C ALA A 16 25.61 -9.39 -7.95
N GLY A 17 26.85 -8.86 -7.89
CA GLY A 17 27.55 -8.58 -6.63
C GLY A 17 26.89 -7.44 -5.86
N ILE A 18 26.55 -6.35 -6.53
CA ILE A 18 25.77 -5.25 -5.96
C ILE A 18 24.42 -5.78 -5.45
N ALA A 19 23.67 -6.51 -6.29
CA ALA A 19 22.38 -7.10 -5.89
C ALA A 19 22.50 -8.07 -4.71
N SER A 20 23.59 -8.84 -4.62
CA SER A 20 23.89 -9.73 -3.49
C SER A 20 24.06 -8.96 -2.18
N MET A 21 24.86 -7.89 -2.20
CA MET A 21 25.06 -7.05 -1.01
C MET A 21 23.77 -6.37 -0.57
N VAL A 22 22.95 -5.89 -1.52
CA VAL A 22 21.65 -5.29 -1.21
C VAL A 22 20.72 -6.33 -0.59
N ALA A 23 20.59 -7.51 -1.20
CA ALA A 23 19.75 -8.59 -0.68
C ALA A 23 20.16 -9.03 0.73
N LEU A 24 21.47 -9.19 0.99
CA LEU A 24 21.99 -9.52 2.32
C LEU A 24 21.73 -8.39 3.34
N LYS A 25 21.89 -7.12 2.92
CA LYS A 25 21.62 -5.96 3.78
C LYS A 25 20.14 -5.87 4.15
N GLU A 26 19.23 -6.03 3.19
CA GLU A 26 17.79 -5.99 3.39
C GLU A 26 17.30 -7.12 4.30
N GLU A 27 17.84 -8.31 4.11
CA GLU A 27 17.48 -9.49 4.91
C GLU A 27 17.92 -9.36 6.38
N GLY A 28 19.06 -8.69 6.61
CA GLY A 28 19.61 -8.40 7.94
C GLY A 28 20.34 -9.58 8.58
N GLY A 29 21.15 -9.30 9.61
CA GLY A 29 21.88 -10.33 10.37
C GLY A 29 23.19 -10.83 9.75
N PHE A 30 23.70 -10.13 8.73
CA PHE A 30 24.96 -10.46 8.05
C PHE A 30 26.05 -9.40 8.24
N ASP A 31 27.29 -9.85 8.37
CA ASP A 31 28.52 -9.06 8.21
C ASP A 31 29.07 -9.30 6.79
N ILE A 32 29.01 -8.28 5.93
CA ILE A 32 29.20 -8.43 4.49
C ILE A 32 30.59 -7.93 4.09
N ALA A 33 31.34 -8.75 3.35
CA ALA A 33 32.58 -8.36 2.69
C ALA A 33 32.51 -8.71 1.21
N CYS A 34 32.67 -7.73 0.33
CA CYS A 34 32.74 -7.94 -1.11
C CYS A 34 34.18 -7.76 -1.60
N PHE A 35 34.65 -8.70 -2.43
CA PHE A 35 35.99 -8.68 -3.01
C PHE A 35 35.90 -8.44 -4.51
N GLU A 36 36.31 -7.25 -4.94
CA GLU A 36 36.41 -6.88 -6.36
C GLU A 36 37.89 -6.82 -6.74
N LYS A 37 38.27 -7.60 -7.75
CA LYS A 37 39.69 -7.75 -8.14
C LYS A 37 40.25 -6.53 -8.87
N THR A 38 39.38 -5.68 -9.43
CA THR A 38 39.76 -4.42 -10.07
C THR A 38 39.62 -3.25 -9.10
N ASP A 39 40.05 -2.07 -9.53
CA ASP A 39 39.98 -0.81 -8.80
C ASP A 39 38.58 -0.17 -8.80
N ASN A 40 37.62 -0.75 -9.53
CA ASN A 40 36.27 -0.21 -9.67
C ASN A 40 35.21 -1.32 -9.80
N PHE A 41 33.97 -1.02 -9.40
CA PHE A 41 32.84 -1.94 -9.48
C PHE A 41 32.10 -1.83 -10.82
N GLY A 42 31.04 -2.62 -11.02
CA GLY A 42 30.18 -2.56 -12.21
C GLY A 42 30.39 -3.72 -13.20
N GLY A 43 31.44 -4.52 -13.00
CA GLY A 43 31.68 -5.73 -13.80
C GLY A 43 31.79 -5.43 -15.30
N THR A 44 30.96 -6.11 -16.11
CA THR A 44 30.91 -5.96 -17.58
C THR A 44 30.60 -4.53 -18.03
N TRP A 45 29.81 -3.77 -17.26
CA TRP A 45 29.35 -2.43 -17.66
C TRP A 45 30.34 -1.32 -17.33
N CYS A 46 31.35 -1.60 -16.49
CA CYS A 46 32.47 -0.70 -16.27
C CYS A 46 33.43 -0.79 -17.47
N TYR A 47 33.31 0.16 -18.39
CA TYR A 47 34.22 0.27 -19.53
C TYR A 47 35.66 0.53 -19.06
N ARG A 48 36.62 -0.06 -19.78
CA ARG A 48 38.07 0.09 -19.57
C ARG A 48 38.71 0.12 -20.94
N GLU A 49 39.71 0.98 -21.11
CA GLU A 49 40.47 1.08 -22.36
C GLU A 49 41.25 -0.20 -22.65
N GLU A 50 41.83 -0.82 -21.62
CA GLU A 50 42.58 -2.06 -21.76
C GLU A 50 41.74 -3.29 -21.40
N SER A 51 41.82 -4.32 -22.25
CA SER A 51 41.19 -5.62 -21.98
C SER A 51 42.14 -6.54 -21.20
N VAL A 52 41.69 -7.11 -20.08
CA VAL A 52 42.48 -8.04 -19.26
C VAL A 52 41.79 -9.40 -19.19
N ILE A 53 42.53 -10.49 -19.43
CA ILE A 53 41.98 -11.85 -19.35
C ILE A 53 41.42 -12.12 -17.96
N GLY A 54 40.20 -12.64 -17.93
CA GLY A 54 39.43 -12.92 -16.72
C GLY A 54 38.67 -11.70 -16.20
N VAL A 55 38.85 -10.49 -16.74
CA VAL A 55 37.99 -9.32 -16.49
C VAL A 55 37.00 -9.21 -17.64
N ALA A 56 35.73 -8.94 -17.37
CA ALA A 56 34.76 -8.67 -18.43
C ALA A 56 35.13 -7.39 -19.19
N SER A 57 34.88 -7.37 -20.49
CA SER A 57 35.22 -6.25 -21.37
C SER A 57 34.12 -6.06 -22.39
N ILE A 58 33.89 -4.79 -22.75
CA ILE A 58 32.89 -4.34 -23.72
C ILE A 58 33.52 -3.32 -24.66
N MET A 59 32.90 -3.14 -25.84
CA MET A 59 33.20 -2.07 -26.78
C MET A 59 32.61 -0.74 -26.28
N PRO A 60 33.17 0.43 -26.65
CA PRO A 60 32.63 1.73 -26.25
C PRO A 60 31.22 2.03 -26.81
N THR A 61 30.80 1.33 -27.86
CA THR A 61 29.47 1.46 -28.46
C THR A 61 28.48 0.38 -27.97
N THR A 62 28.83 -0.38 -26.93
CA THR A 62 27.98 -1.47 -26.44
C THR A 62 26.68 -0.92 -25.85
N HIS A 63 25.55 -1.48 -26.29
CA HIS A 63 24.21 -1.19 -25.77
C HIS A 63 23.57 -2.43 -25.16
N LEU A 64 22.56 -2.25 -24.30
CA LEU A 64 21.69 -3.34 -23.89
C LEU A 64 21.02 -3.98 -25.12
N VAL A 65 20.92 -5.30 -25.08
CA VAL A 65 20.14 -6.08 -26.07
C VAL A 65 18.64 -6.04 -25.77
N THR A 66 18.25 -5.65 -24.56
CA THR A 66 16.84 -5.53 -24.12
C THR A 66 16.58 -4.10 -23.64
N SER A 67 15.31 -3.71 -23.63
CA SER A 67 14.84 -2.40 -23.20
C SER A 67 15.12 -2.15 -21.72
N LYS A 68 15.24 -0.88 -21.36
CA LYS A 68 15.54 -0.40 -20.01
C LYS A 68 14.50 -0.86 -18.98
N GLU A 69 13.23 -0.92 -19.39
CA GLU A 69 12.12 -1.30 -18.52
C GLU A 69 12.18 -2.79 -18.18
N LEU A 70 12.47 -3.64 -19.17
CA LEU A 70 12.60 -5.09 -18.94
C LEU A 70 13.95 -5.46 -18.30
N SER A 71 14.95 -4.58 -18.35
CA SER A 71 16.24 -4.72 -17.68
C SER A 71 16.30 -4.09 -16.29
N ALA A 72 15.19 -3.56 -15.76
CA ALA A 72 15.16 -2.84 -14.50
C ALA A 72 15.34 -3.76 -13.27
N ILE A 73 15.95 -3.21 -12.23
CA ILE A 73 15.92 -3.75 -10.87
C ILE A 73 14.53 -3.47 -10.27
N SER A 74 13.95 -4.46 -9.59
CA SER A 74 12.51 -4.52 -9.25
C SER A 74 11.96 -3.32 -8.47
N ASN A 75 12.80 -2.65 -7.66
CA ASN A 75 12.45 -1.49 -6.84
C ASN A 75 13.16 -0.19 -7.29
N PHE A 76 13.82 -0.19 -8.44
CA PHE A 76 14.64 0.93 -8.89
C PHE A 76 14.59 1.05 -10.42
N PRO A 77 13.51 1.61 -11.01
CA PRO A 77 13.43 1.77 -12.46
C PRO A 77 14.49 2.77 -12.97
N PRO A 78 15.05 2.57 -14.19
CA PRO A 78 15.94 3.55 -14.81
C PRO A 78 15.25 4.91 -15.01
N ARG A 79 16.04 5.99 -15.05
CA ARG A 79 15.51 7.35 -15.27
C ARG A 79 14.74 7.44 -16.60
N LYS A 80 13.71 8.28 -16.63
CA LYS A 80 12.84 8.45 -17.81
C LYS A 80 13.63 8.91 -19.03
N GLU A 81 14.67 9.70 -18.82
CA GLU A 81 15.53 10.30 -19.83
C GLU A 81 16.52 9.30 -20.44
N CYS A 82 16.76 8.16 -19.80
CA CYS A 82 17.63 7.12 -20.35
C CYS A 82 17.06 6.55 -21.66
N SER A 83 17.95 6.22 -22.59
CA SER A 83 17.60 5.56 -23.85
C SER A 83 16.93 4.21 -23.59
N ASN A 84 15.96 3.81 -24.44
CA ASN A 84 15.31 2.50 -24.31
C ASN A 84 16.33 1.36 -24.32
N PHE A 85 17.32 1.41 -25.22
CA PHE A 85 18.46 0.52 -25.18
C PHE A 85 19.64 1.32 -24.64
N MET A 86 19.85 1.23 -23.32
CA MET A 86 20.91 2.01 -22.66
C MET A 86 22.28 1.61 -23.17
N ARG A 87 23.12 2.61 -23.50
CA ARG A 87 24.55 2.38 -23.75
C ARG A 87 25.24 2.03 -22.43
N HIS A 88 26.39 1.37 -22.50
CA HIS A 88 27.08 0.86 -21.32
C HIS A 88 27.35 1.90 -20.23
N ASP A 89 27.57 3.16 -20.59
CA ASP A 89 27.77 4.28 -19.66
C ASP A 89 26.49 4.63 -18.90
N GLN A 90 25.34 4.64 -19.57
CA GLN A 90 24.02 4.80 -18.92
C GLN A 90 23.70 3.61 -17.99
N VAL A 91 24.05 2.38 -18.41
CA VAL A 91 23.88 1.19 -17.54
C VAL A 91 24.79 1.27 -16.33
N TYR A 92 26.05 1.70 -16.52
CA TYR A 92 27.00 1.87 -15.44
C TYR A 92 26.54 2.94 -14.44
N GLU A 93 26.10 4.11 -14.93
CA GLU A 93 25.51 5.17 -14.10
C GLU A 93 24.32 4.66 -13.29
N TYR A 94 23.40 3.93 -13.92
CA TYR A 94 22.26 3.30 -13.26
C TYR A 94 22.67 2.35 -12.12
N ILE A 95 23.70 1.53 -12.33
CA ILE A 95 24.25 0.64 -11.29
C ILE A 95 24.92 1.45 -10.17
N GLN A 96 25.63 2.53 -10.51
CA GLN A 96 26.27 3.42 -9.54
C GLN A 96 25.23 4.12 -8.65
N GLU A 97 24.16 4.66 -9.25
CA GLU A 97 23.04 5.28 -8.53
C GLU A 97 22.40 4.28 -7.57
N TYR A 98 22.10 3.07 -8.04
CA TYR A 98 21.52 2.02 -7.21
C TYR A 98 22.45 1.64 -6.04
N ALA A 99 23.74 1.41 -6.29
CA ALA A 99 24.70 1.02 -5.27
C ALA A 99 24.92 2.12 -4.20
N LYS A 100 24.89 3.40 -4.61
CA LYS A 100 24.97 4.56 -3.70
C LYS A 100 23.70 4.71 -2.88
N LEU A 101 22.53 4.63 -3.51
CA LEU A 101 21.23 4.71 -2.82
C LEU A 101 21.11 3.63 -1.73
N GLN A 102 21.58 2.43 -2.04
CA GLN A 102 21.57 1.31 -1.10
C GLN A 102 22.75 1.31 -0.13
N ASP A 103 23.68 2.27 -0.22
CA ASP A 103 24.84 2.39 0.66
C ASP A 103 25.61 1.06 0.84
N VAL A 104 25.84 0.35 -0.27
CA VAL A 104 26.54 -0.96 -0.27
C VAL A 104 28.00 -0.87 -0.71
N LEU A 105 28.44 0.27 -1.27
CA LEU A 105 29.82 0.45 -1.73
C LEU A 105 30.85 0.30 -0.61
N LYS A 106 30.47 0.62 0.63
CA LYS A 106 31.30 0.45 1.83
C LYS A 106 31.73 -0.99 2.12
N TYR A 107 31.02 -1.99 1.57
CA TYR A 107 31.36 -3.40 1.74
C TYR A 107 32.41 -3.87 0.74
N ILE A 108 32.69 -3.09 -0.31
CA ILE A 108 33.58 -3.49 -1.39
C ILE A 108 35.04 -3.19 -1.03
N GLN A 109 35.87 -4.23 -1.12
CA GLN A 109 37.31 -4.13 -1.10
C GLN A 109 37.81 -4.24 -2.54
N PHE A 110 38.31 -3.13 -3.08
CA PHE A 110 38.89 -3.06 -4.41
C PHE A 110 40.29 -3.64 -4.45
N ASN A 111 40.77 -3.98 -5.65
CA ASN A 111 42.07 -4.61 -5.87
C ASN A 111 42.24 -5.93 -5.11
N SER A 112 41.13 -6.61 -4.81
CA SER A 112 41.10 -7.81 -3.97
C SER A 112 40.74 -9.03 -4.80
N LYS A 113 41.76 -9.74 -5.28
CA LYS A 113 41.58 -10.97 -6.06
C LYS A 113 41.46 -12.16 -5.12
N VAL A 114 40.29 -12.80 -5.09
CA VAL A 114 40.14 -14.11 -4.45
C VAL A 114 40.95 -15.14 -5.25
N THR A 115 41.87 -15.82 -4.57
CA THR A 115 42.72 -16.86 -5.17
C THR A 115 42.28 -18.27 -4.78
N GLU A 116 41.59 -18.41 -3.65
CA GLU A 116 41.17 -19.71 -3.13
C GLU A 116 39.97 -19.57 -2.19
N VAL A 117 39.05 -20.54 -2.24
CA VAL A 117 37.91 -20.73 -1.34
C VAL A 117 37.90 -22.21 -0.97
N LYS A 118 38.15 -22.51 0.31
CA LYS A 118 38.26 -23.87 0.85
C LYS A 118 37.26 -24.12 1.96
N LYS A 119 36.84 -25.37 2.11
CA LYS A 119 36.10 -25.83 3.30
C LYS A 119 36.99 -25.68 4.54
N THR A 120 36.43 -25.26 5.67
CA THR A 120 37.13 -25.35 6.96
C THR A 120 37.28 -26.80 7.41
N ASP A 121 38.22 -27.08 8.30
CA ASP A 121 38.40 -28.44 8.87
C ASP A 121 37.11 -28.96 9.54
N ASP A 122 36.28 -28.06 10.07
CA ASP A 122 34.98 -28.35 10.71
C ASP A 122 33.78 -28.08 9.79
N TYR A 123 33.97 -28.07 8.47
CA TYR A 123 32.91 -27.80 7.50
C TYR A 123 31.70 -28.73 7.63
N GLU A 124 31.93 -30.00 7.95
CA GLU A 124 30.83 -30.97 8.08
C GLU A 124 29.82 -30.60 9.18
N GLU A 125 30.27 -29.88 10.22
CA GLU A 125 29.44 -29.39 11.31
C GLU A 125 28.94 -27.96 11.05
N THR A 126 29.80 -27.09 10.49
CA THR A 126 29.55 -25.64 10.46
C THR A 126 29.16 -25.08 9.09
N GLY A 127 29.56 -25.74 8.00
CA GLY A 127 29.37 -25.27 6.62
C GLY A 127 30.19 -24.03 6.26
N ARG A 128 31.27 -23.73 6.98
CA ARG A 128 32.06 -22.48 6.83
C ARG A 128 33.20 -22.60 5.82
N TRP A 129 33.59 -21.46 5.27
CA TRP A 129 34.58 -21.37 4.20
C TRP A 129 35.75 -20.47 4.58
N ILE A 130 36.97 -20.88 4.23
CA ILE A 130 38.16 -20.04 4.24
C ILE A 130 38.26 -19.37 2.88
N VAL A 131 38.28 -18.04 2.83
CA VAL A 131 38.47 -17.26 1.61
C VAL A 131 39.84 -16.59 1.66
N THR A 132 40.68 -16.92 0.70
CA THR A 132 42.03 -16.37 0.51
C THR A 132 41.99 -15.26 -0.52
N VAL A 133 42.37 -14.06 -0.10
CA VAL A 133 42.34 -12.84 -0.91
C VAL A 133 43.75 -12.31 -1.09
N LYS A 134 44.14 -12.05 -2.33
CA LYS A 134 45.39 -11.40 -2.69
C LYS A 134 45.12 -9.99 -3.18
N ASN A 135 45.69 -8.99 -2.51
CA ASN A 135 45.65 -7.62 -3.00
C ASN A 135 46.53 -7.51 -4.27
N THR A 136 45.97 -7.02 -5.38
CA THR A 136 46.65 -6.96 -6.68
C THR A 136 47.72 -5.87 -6.73
N VAL A 137 47.61 -4.86 -5.86
CA VAL A 137 48.56 -3.73 -5.74
C VAL A 137 49.63 -4.04 -4.70
N THR A 138 49.26 -4.25 -3.44
CA THR A 138 50.21 -4.46 -2.33
C THR A 138 50.82 -5.86 -2.31
N ARG A 139 50.21 -6.82 -3.03
CA ARG A 139 50.55 -8.25 -3.04
C ARG A 139 50.35 -8.98 -1.70
N GLU A 140 49.77 -8.30 -0.71
CA GLU A 140 49.37 -8.89 0.57
C GLU A 140 48.34 -10.02 0.36
N ILE A 141 48.46 -11.07 1.17
CA ILE A 141 47.55 -12.22 1.15
C ILE A 141 46.90 -12.32 2.52
N THR A 142 45.56 -12.32 2.54
CA THR A 142 44.76 -12.44 3.76
C THR A 142 43.83 -13.64 3.67
N ASN A 143 43.72 -14.39 4.77
CA ASN A 143 42.78 -15.49 4.91
C ASN A 143 41.70 -15.10 5.92
N SER A 144 40.44 -15.39 5.61
CA SER A 144 39.32 -15.10 6.52
C SER A 144 38.22 -16.16 6.42
N VAL A 145 37.61 -16.48 7.56
CA VAL A 145 36.51 -17.44 7.64
C VAL A 145 35.17 -16.75 7.47
N TYR A 146 34.29 -17.34 6.67
CA TYR A 146 32.94 -16.87 6.35
C TYR A 146 31.91 -17.99 6.55
N ASP A 147 30.72 -17.61 7.02
CA ASP A 147 29.56 -18.49 7.19
C ASP A 147 28.80 -18.71 5.87
N GLY A 148 29.02 -17.86 4.86
CA GLY A 148 28.51 -18.05 3.52
C GLY A 148 29.33 -17.36 2.44
N VAL A 149 29.23 -17.85 1.20
CA VAL A 149 29.97 -17.33 0.03
C VAL A 149 29.01 -17.17 -1.16
N MET A 150 28.92 -15.97 -1.72
CA MET A 150 28.20 -15.69 -2.97
C MET A 150 29.20 -15.38 -4.08
N VAL A 151 29.25 -16.21 -5.12
CA VAL A 151 30.15 -16.06 -6.27
C VAL A 151 29.42 -15.32 -7.39
N ALA A 152 29.80 -14.07 -7.64
CA ALA A 152 29.12 -13.13 -8.54
C ALA A 152 30.01 -12.63 -9.70
N ILE A 153 30.87 -13.51 -10.23
CA ILE A 153 31.91 -13.15 -11.23
C ILE A 153 31.41 -13.13 -12.69
N GLY A 154 30.15 -13.50 -12.94
CA GLY A 154 29.57 -13.62 -14.27
C GLY A 154 30.25 -14.67 -15.17
N HIS A 155 29.93 -14.67 -16.47
CA HIS A 155 30.37 -15.70 -17.43
C HIS A 155 31.10 -15.17 -18.68
N VAL A 156 31.21 -13.85 -18.86
CA VAL A 156 31.78 -13.19 -20.07
C VAL A 156 33.16 -12.57 -19.83
N ASN A 157 34.08 -13.34 -19.24
CA ASN A 157 35.36 -12.79 -18.77
C ASN A 157 36.62 -13.50 -19.33
N ARG A 158 36.49 -14.68 -19.94
CA ARG A 158 37.61 -15.39 -20.58
C ARG A 158 37.31 -15.72 -22.03
N PRO A 159 37.85 -14.97 -22.99
CA PRO A 159 37.66 -15.20 -24.42
C PRO A 159 37.93 -16.64 -24.83
N ASN A 160 37.11 -17.18 -25.74
CA ASN A 160 37.33 -18.46 -26.39
C ASN A 160 37.86 -18.22 -27.81
N ILE A 161 39.13 -18.49 -28.07
CA ILE A 161 39.72 -18.38 -29.41
C ILE A 161 39.95 -19.81 -29.92
N PRO A 162 39.11 -20.34 -30.82
CA PRO A 162 39.33 -21.66 -31.40
C PRO A 162 40.58 -21.68 -32.28
N SER A 163 41.19 -22.86 -32.42
CA SER A 163 42.32 -23.10 -33.32
C SER A 163 41.83 -23.58 -34.68
N TYR A 164 42.44 -23.04 -35.74
CA TYR A 164 42.19 -23.42 -37.13
C TYR A 164 43.49 -23.90 -37.82
N PRO A 165 43.39 -24.78 -38.82
CA PRO A 165 44.55 -25.16 -39.64
C PRO A 165 45.21 -23.92 -40.27
N GLY A 166 46.53 -23.82 -40.16
CA GLY A 166 47.31 -22.70 -40.72
C GLY A 166 47.21 -21.37 -39.96
N GLN A 167 46.53 -21.32 -38.81
CA GLN A 167 46.31 -20.06 -38.07
C GLN A 167 47.61 -19.38 -37.64
N ASP A 168 48.63 -20.16 -37.29
CA ASP A 168 49.95 -19.65 -36.89
C ASP A 168 50.74 -19.01 -38.05
N LEU A 169 50.31 -19.25 -39.30
CA LEU A 169 50.93 -18.66 -40.50
C LEU A 169 50.43 -17.24 -40.79
N PHE A 170 49.27 -16.85 -40.25
CA PHE A 170 48.61 -15.59 -40.58
C PHE A 170 49.43 -14.39 -40.09
N LYS A 171 49.83 -13.51 -41.01
CA LYS A 171 50.67 -12.33 -40.72
C LYS A 171 49.87 -11.11 -40.26
N GLY A 172 48.54 -11.14 -40.41
CA GLY A 172 47.65 -10.08 -39.96
C GLY A 172 47.35 -10.13 -38.46
N ASN A 173 46.51 -9.20 -37.99
CA ASN A 173 46.14 -9.12 -36.57
C ASN A 173 44.97 -10.06 -36.25
N LEU A 174 45.16 -11.00 -35.32
CA LEU A 174 44.09 -11.90 -34.84
C LEU A 174 43.84 -11.69 -33.35
N PHE A 175 42.61 -11.36 -32.98
CA PHE A 175 42.23 -11.17 -31.57
C PHE A 175 40.73 -11.43 -31.35
N HIS A 176 40.30 -11.55 -30.09
CA HIS A 176 38.88 -11.71 -29.76
C HIS A 176 38.16 -10.36 -29.65
N SER A 177 36.86 -10.30 -29.93
CA SER A 177 36.03 -9.09 -29.78
C SER A 177 36.04 -8.47 -28.36
N HIS A 178 36.55 -9.21 -27.37
CA HIS A 178 36.78 -8.74 -26.00
C HIS A 178 37.84 -7.63 -25.94
N SER A 179 38.77 -7.65 -26.90
CA SER A 179 39.87 -6.69 -27.05
C SER A 179 39.59 -5.61 -28.11
N LEU A 180 38.39 -5.58 -28.70
CA LEU A 180 38.00 -4.52 -29.64
C LEU A 180 37.61 -3.26 -28.86
N LYS A 181 38.40 -2.19 -28.99
CA LYS A 181 38.27 -0.94 -28.23
C LYS A 181 38.13 0.28 -29.11
N GLU A 182 38.82 0.29 -30.24
CA GLU A 182 38.75 1.35 -31.24
C GLU A 182 38.59 0.73 -32.61
N VAL A 183 37.99 1.48 -33.55
CA VAL A 183 37.85 1.04 -34.94
C VAL A 183 38.77 1.80 -35.90
N ASP A 184 39.17 3.03 -35.56
CA ASP A 184 40.01 3.88 -36.40
C ASP A 184 41.34 3.23 -36.84
N PRO A 185 42.04 2.42 -36.00
CA PRO A 185 43.23 1.69 -36.44
C PRO A 185 42.99 0.72 -37.62
N TYR A 186 41.73 0.37 -37.88
CA TYR A 186 41.34 -0.55 -38.96
C TYR A 186 40.77 0.17 -40.19
N LYS A 187 40.96 1.49 -40.29
CA LYS A 187 40.56 2.28 -41.45
C LYS A 187 41.23 1.74 -42.72
N ASN A 188 40.44 1.57 -43.79
CA ASN A 188 40.87 1.01 -45.08
C ASN A 188 41.46 -0.42 -45.02
N LYS A 189 41.28 -1.16 -43.92
CA LYS A 189 41.69 -2.56 -43.77
C LYS A 189 40.59 -3.52 -44.22
N THR A 190 40.97 -4.72 -44.63
CA THR A 190 40.02 -5.83 -44.83
C THR A 190 39.94 -6.67 -43.56
N ILE A 191 38.73 -6.83 -43.03
CA ILE A 191 38.49 -7.43 -41.71
C ILE A 191 37.58 -8.65 -41.85
N ILE A 192 37.90 -9.73 -41.15
CA ILE A 192 37.03 -10.90 -41.02
C ILE A 192 36.54 -10.99 -39.58
N VAL A 193 35.23 -10.98 -39.37
CA VAL A 193 34.61 -11.22 -38.06
C VAL A 193 34.08 -12.65 -38.02
N VAL A 194 34.49 -13.43 -37.04
CA VAL A 194 34.15 -14.86 -36.91
C VAL A 194 33.12 -15.05 -35.80
N GLY A 195 31.91 -15.43 -36.17
CA GLY A 195 30.80 -15.69 -35.25
C GLY A 195 29.68 -14.65 -35.36
N MET A 196 28.45 -15.14 -35.22
CA MET A 196 27.23 -14.37 -35.46
C MET A 196 26.36 -14.26 -34.20
N GLY A 197 26.99 -14.12 -33.04
CA GLY A 197 26.33 -13.69 -31.80
C GLY A 197 26.25 -12.16 -31.71
N CYS A 198 25.59 -11.59 -30.70
CA CYS A 198 25.45 -10.14 -30.54
C CYS A 198 26.79 -9.39 -30.65
N SER A 199 27.83 -9.82 -29.93
CA SER A 199 29.16 -9.17 -30.00
C SER A 199 29.83 -9.27 -31.37
N GLY A 200 29.55 -10.33 -32.14
CA GLY A 200 30.10 -10.49 -33.49
C GLY A 200 29.41 -9.58 -34.49
N LEU A 201 28.08 -9.45 -34.40
CA LEU A 201 27.33 -8.52 -35.23
C LEU A 201 27.70 -7.08 -34.92
N ASP A 202 27.77 -6.70 -33.64
CA ASP A 202 28.18 -5.35 -33.24
C ASP A 202 29.61 -5.04 -33.73
N ALA A 203 30.57 -5.98 -33.57
CA ALA A 203 31.93 -5.80 -34.11
C ALA A 203 31.94 -5.63 -35.64
N ALA A 204 31.14 -6.41 -36.38
CA ALA A 204 31.05 -6.30 -37.84
C ALA A 204 30.45 -4.96 -38.28
N ILE A 205 29.38 -4.50 -37.61
CA ILE A 205 28.74 -3.22 -37.89
C ILE A 205 29.71 -2.06 -37.63
N GLU A 206 30.32 -2.04 -36.45
CA GLU A 206 31.23 -0.96 -36.04
C GLU A 206 32.44 -0.85 -36.95
N THR A 207 33.09 -1.97 -37.22
CA THR A 207 34.27 -1.98 -38.09
C THR A 207 33.92 -1.65 -39.55
N SER A 208 32.71 -1.98 -40.02
CA SER A 208 32.25 -1.63 -41.38
C SER A 208 32.09 -0.13 -41.62
N ASN A 209 32.12 0.71 -40.58
CA ASN A 209 32.06 2.16 -40.73
C ASN A 209 33.39 2.75 -41.25
N VAL A 210 34.51 2.04 -41.09
CA VAL A 210 35.86 2.55 -41.39
C VAL A 210 36.70 1.61 -42.25
N ALA A 211 36.41 0.30 -42.21
CA ALA A 211 37.12 -0.72 -42.97
C ALA A 211 36.90 -0.57 -44.48
N LYS A 212 37.86 -1.08 -45.27
CA LYS A 212 37.69 -1.21 -46.73
C LYS A 212 36.61 -2.23 -47.06
N GLN A 213 36.59 -3.34 -46.34
CA GLN A 213 35.61 -4.41 -46.48
C GLN A 213 35.56 -5.24 -45.19
N VAL A 214 34.35 -5.58 -44.74
CA VAL A 214 34.15 -6.54 -43.66
C VAL A 214 33.53 -7.83 -44.21
N TYR A 215 34.09 -8.97 -43.83
CA TYR A 215 33.52 -10.30 -44.05
C TYR A 215 33.04 -10.90 -42.73
N LEU A 216 31.79 -11.35 -42.68
CA LEU A 216 31.22 -12.01 -41.50
C LEU A 216 31.15 -13.52 -41.73
N SER A 217 32.00 -14.28 -41.05
CA SER A 217 32.08 -15.74 -41.16
C SER A 217 31.25 -16.44 -40.09
N ALA A 218 30.39 -17.37 -40.50
CA ALA A 218 29.65 -18.22 -39.58
C ALA A 218 29.43 -19.63 -40.16
N ARG A 219 29.71 -20.67 -39.35
CA ARG A 219 29.44 -22.08 -39.69
C ARG A 219 27.94 -22.38 -39.83
N ASN A 220 27.12 -21.68 -39.05
CA ASN A 220 25.67 -21.80 -39.04
C ASN A 220 25.09 -20.39 -38.93
N GLY A 221 24.08 -20.08 -39.74
CA GLY A 221 23.29 -18.85 -39.65
C GLY A 221 22.62 -18.66 -38.28
N ALA A 222 21.95 -17.52 -38.09
CA ALA A 222 21.29 -17.11 -36.86
C ALA A 222 20.20 -16.09 -37.20
N PHE A 223 19.08 -16.15 -36.49
CA PHE A 223 18.06 -15.13 -36.60
C PHE A 223 18.60 -13.83 -36.00
N VAL A 224 18.60 -12.79 -36.82
CA VAL A 224 18.93 -11.43 -36.38
C VAL A 224 17.64 -10.68 -36.12
N VAL A 225 17.48 -10.14 -34.91
CA VAL A 225 16.30 -9.38 -34.48
C VAL A 225 16.72 -7.93 -34.30
N ASP A 226 15.98 -7.00 -34.90
CA ASP A 226 16.24 -5.58 -34.68
C ASP A 226 15.75 -5.18 -33.27
N ARG A 227 16.48 -4.26 -32.63
CA ARG A 227 16.06 -3.65 -31.36
C ARG A 227 14.74 -2.87 -31.55
N VAL A 228 14.53 -2.31 -32.74
CA VAL A 228 13.31 -1.59 -33.11
C VAL A 228 12.27 -2.57 -33.67
N GLY A 229 11.22 -2.79 -32.88
CA GLY A 229 10.05 -3.60 -33.22
C GLY A 229 9.06 -2.92 -34.17
N ILE A 230 7.91 -3.57 -34.38
CA ILE A 230 6.81 -3.04 -35.19
C ILE A 230 6.33 -1.71 -34.59
N ASN A 231 5.99 -0.71 -35.42
CA ASN A 231 5.58 0.63 -34.99
C ASN A 231 6.64 1.44 -34.21
N GLY A 232 7.92 1.04 -34.25
CA GLY A 232 9.01 1.80 -33.63
C GLY A 232 9.16 1.61 -32.12
N ILE A 233 8.43 0.66 -31.51
CA ILE A 233 8.58 0.30 -30.09
C ILE A 233 9.66 -0.77 -29.89
N PRO A 234 10.26 -0.91 -28.70
CA PRO A 234 11.26 -1.95 -28.43
C PRO A 234 10.73 -3.36 -28.72
N TYR A 235 11.50 -4.19 -29.44
CA TYR A 235 11.04 -5.53 -29.87
C TYR A 235 10.63 -6.43 -28.69
N ASP A 236 11.33 -6.32 -27.58
CA ASP A 236 11.15 -7.13 -26.38
C ASP A 236 9.87 -6.75 -25.63
N TYR A 237 9.40 -5.50 -25.77
CA TYR A 237 8.09 -5.08 -25.27
C TYR A 237 6.94 -5.80 -25.98
N ASP A 238 7.11 -6.13 -27.26
CA ASP A 238 6.13 -6.91 -28.02
C ASP A 238 6.29 -8.41 -27.84
N MET A 239 7.53 -8.90 -27.80
CA MET A 239 7.82 -10.32 -27.80
C MET A 239 7.77 -10.96 -26.41
N LEU A 240 8.20 -10.26 -25.35
CA LEU A 240 8.31 -10.81 -24.00
C LEU A 240 7.04 -10.59 -23.16
N ARG A 241 5.89 -11.05 -23.68
CA ARG A 241 4.60 -10.95 -23.00
C ARG A 241 4.21 -12.25 -22.29
N PRO A 242 3.65 -12.20 -21.07
CA PRO A 242 3.29 -13.41 -20.31
C PRO A 242 2.40 -14.40 -21.07
N TYR A 243 1.41 -13.92 -21.84
CA TYR A 243 0.54 -14.81 -22.61
C TYR A 243 1.27 -15.52 -23.77
N LEU A 244 2.30 -14.90 -24.36
CA LEU A 244 3.08 -15.53 -25.43
C LEU A 244 3.87 -16.72 -24.88
N TYR A 245 4.39 -16.62 -23.65
CA TYR A 245 5.04 -17.75 -22.98
C TYR A 245 4.04 -18.85 -22.58
N GLN A 246 2.81 -18.50 -22.19
CA GLN A 246 1.75 -19.50 -21.98
C GLN A 246 1.43 -20.27 -23.27
N LEU A 247 1.48 -19.60 -24.44
CA LEU A 247 1.32 -20.28 -25.73
C LEU A 247 2.50 -21.22 -26.03
N MET A 248 3.72 -20.88 -25.60
CA MET A 248 4.89 -21.77 -25.71
C MET A 248 4.75 -23.06 -24.91
N ASP A 249 3.98 -23.04 -23.80
CA ASP A 249 3.67 -24.24 -23.01
C ASP A 249 2.56 -25.10 -23.65
N ILE A 250 1.69 -24.50 -24.47
CA ILE A 250 0.54 -25.17 -25.09
C ILE A 250 0.90 -25.76 -26.47
N PHE A 251 1.66 -25.03 -27.28
CA PHE A 251 1.95 -25.39 -28.67
C PHE A 251 3.37 -25.90 -28.87
N PRO A 252 3.60 -26.80 -29.85
CA PRO A 252 4.96 -27.26 -30.18
C PRO A 252 5.89 -26.09 -30.51
N THR A 253 7.12 -26.11 -29.99
CA THR A 253 8.14 -25.05 -30.17
C THR A 253 8.38 -24.70 -31.64
N LYS A 254 8.28 -25.68 -32.56
CA LYS A 254 8.39 -25.45 -34.01
C LYS A 254 7.26 -24.60 -34.57
N PHE A 255 6.03 -24.82 -34.12
CA PHE A 255 4.88 -24.03 -34.55
C PHE A 255 4.98 -22.59 -34.04
N ILE A 256 5.35 -22.41 -32.77
CA ILE A 256 5.56 -21.07 -32.21
C ILE A 256 6.71 -20.35 -32.92
N SER A 257 7.82 -21.06 -33.19
CA SER A 257 8.93 -20.49 -33.97
C SER A 257 8.46 -20.04 -35.34
N TRP A 258 7.71 -20.88 -36.08
CA TRP A 258 7.14 -20.53 -37.37
C TRP A 258 6.23 -19.29 -37.30
N CYS A 259 5.40 -19.16 -36.27
CA CYS A 259 4.55 -17.99 -36.06
C CYS A 259 5.37 -16.71 -35.85
N PHE A 260 6.44 -16.76 -35.05
CA PHE A 260 7.31 -15.59 -34.83
C PHE A 260 8.17 -15.27 -36.06
N GLU A 261 8.71 -16.28 -36.74
CA GLU A 261 9.45 -16.15 -37.98
C GLU A 261 8.60 -15.44 -39.04
N THR A 262 7.47 -16.05 -39.43
CA THR A 262 6.63 -15.54 -40.52
C THR A 262 5.78 -14.33 -40.13
N GLY A 263 5.33 -14.27 -38.89
CA GLY A 263 4.38 -13.27 -38.41
C GLY A 263 5.01 -11.96 -37.92
N TYR A 264 6.29 -12.01 -37.52
CA TYR A 264 7.00 -10.87 -36.92
C TYR A 264 8.35 -10.59 -37.60
N LEU A 265 9.29 -11.56 -37.59
CA LEU A 265 10.66 -11.34 -38.05
C LEU A 265 10.72 -11.08 -39.56
N ASP A 266 10.09 -11.92 -40.37
CA ASP A 266 10.13 -11.82 -41.83
C ASP A 266 9.48 -10.54 -42.36
N LYS A 267 8.60 -9.91 -41.56
CA LYS A 267 8.00 -8.61 -41.90
C LYS A 267 8.98 -7.44 -41.75
N GLN A 268 9.93 -7.55 -40.83
CA GLN A 268 10.96 -6.52 -40.62
C GLN A 268 12.18 -6.78 -41.49
N TYR A 269 12.62 -8.03 -41.55
CA TYR A 269 13.80 -8.47 -42.25
C TYR A 269 13.61 -9.94 -42.63
N ASN A 270 13.25 -10.20 -43.88
CA ASN A 270 13.07 -11.58 -44.38
C ASN A 270 14.42 -12.29 -44.44
N HIS A 271 14.71 -13.13 -43.44
CA HIS A 271 15.99 -13.81 -43.33
C HIS A 271 16.26 -14.71 -44.54
N ASN A 272 15.23 -15.22 -45.22
CA ASN A 272 15.36 -16.11 -46.39
C ASN A 272 16.01 -15.44 -47.61
N LEU A 273 16.02 -14.12 -47.68
CA LEU A 273 16.65 -13.37 -48.78
C LEU A 273 18.17 -13.24 -48.63
N TYR A 274 18.70 -13.60 -47.47
CA TYR A 274 20.09 -13.36 -47.11
C TYR A 274 20.76 -14.67 -46.70
N PRO A 275 22.06 -14.86 -46.93
CA PRO A 275 22.74 -16.11 -46.61
C PRO A 275 22.84 -16.40 -45.09
N VAL A 276 22.18 -15.61 -44.22
CA VAL A 276 22.22 -15.69 -42.75
C VAL A 276 21.21 -16.69 -42.17
N VAL A 277 20.38 -17.34 -43.00
CA VAL A 277 19.34 -18.27 -42.55
C VAL A 277 19.94 -19.42 -41.75
N PRO A 278 19.55 -19.60 -40.48
CA PRO A 278 19.86 -20.82 -39.75
C PRO A 278 19.08 -22.01 -40.32
N LYS A 279 19.70 -23.20 -40.35
CA LYS A 279 19.01 -24.47 -40.69
C LYS A 279 17.93 -24.87 -39.66
N GLN A 280 17.91 -24.20 -38.50
CA GLN A 280 17.07 -24.50 -37.35
C GLN A 280 16.06 -23.37 -37.15
N HIS A 281 14.92 -23.68 -36.54
CA HIS A 281 13.89 -22.71 -36.18
C HIS A 281 14.33 -21.72 -35.07
N LEU A 282 13.65 -20.57 -34.98
CA LEU A 282 13.98 -19.43 -34.13
C LEU A 282 14.23 -19.80 -32.68
N LEU A 283 13.38 -20.62 -32.08
CA LEU A 283 13.52 -20.96 -30.66
C LEU A 283 14.50 -22.11 -30.40
N ALA A 284 15.04 -22.75 -31.44
CA ALA A 284 16.04 -23.82 -31.30
C ALA A 284 17.48 -23.27 -31.15
N ARG A 285 17.68 -21.95 -31.31
CA ARG A 285 18.97 -21.27 -31.10
C ARG A 285 18.74 -19.84 -30.66
N ASP A 286 19.62 -19.28 -29.83
CA ASP A 286 19.45 -17.89 -29.40
C ASP A 286 19.56 -16.94 -30.61
N PRO A 287 18.58 -16.05 -30.81
CA PRO A 287 18.69 -15.00 -31.80
C PRO A 287 19.75 -13.99 -31.38
N SER A 288 20.32 -13.30 -32.37
CA SER A 288 21.20 -12.16 -32.13
C SER A 288 20.43 -10.86 -32.28
N VAL A 289 20.54 -10.00 -31.29
CA VAL A 289 19.79 -8.73 -31.25
C VAL A 289 20.76 -7.58 -31.48
N THR A 290 20.56 -6.85 -32.57
CA THR A 290 21.36 -5.67 -32.92
C THR A 290 20.57 -4.80 -33.90
N SER A 291 21.00 -3.55 -34.13
CA SER A 291 20.35 -2.64 -35.07
C SER A 291 21.24 -2.35 -36.26
N ASN A 292 20.65 -1.99 -37.41
CA ASN A 292 21.34 -1.61 -38.65
C ASN A 292 22.14 -2.72 -39.35
N PHE A 293 22.12 -3.95 -38.86
CA PHE A 293 22.84 -5.06 -39.51
C PHE A 293 22.35 -5.31 -40.95
N SER A 294 21.03 -5.31 -41.14
CA SER A 294 20.39 -5.50 -42.44
C SER A 294 20.86 -4.46 -43.47
N ALA A 295 20.92 -3.18 -43.07
CA ALA A 295 21.39 -2.10 -43.93
C ALA A 295 22.85 -2.29 -44.36
N LYS A 296 23.72 -2.73 -43.44
CA LYS A 296 25.14 -3.04 -43.72
C LYS A 296 25.32 -4.25 -44.64
N LEU A 297 24.39 -5.19 -44.61
CA LEU A 297 24.42 -6.35 -45.49
C LEU A 297 23.95 -5.97 -46.90
N ILE A 298 22.85 -5.20 -47.01
CA ILE A 298 22.25 -4.78 -48.29
C ILE A 298 23.18 -3.88 -49.09
N ASN A 299 23.88 -2.95 -48.42
CA ASN A 299 24.80 -2.03 -49.10
C ASN A 299 26.20 -2.63 -49.35
N GLY A 300 26.43 -3.89 -48.98
CA GLY A 300 27.70 -4.60 -49.18
C GLY A 300 28.83 -4.22 -48.21
N ALA A 301 28.59 -3.35 -47.23
CA ALA A 301 29.60 -2.99 -46.22
C ALA A 301 30.01 -4.20 -45.36
N VAL A 302 29.10 -5.15 -45.17
CA VAL A 302 29.35 -6.47 -44.57
C VAL A 302 28.94 -7.56 -45.55
N ILE A 303 29.89 -8.41 -45.94
CA ILE A 303 29.65 -9.57 -46.80
C ILE A 303 29.69 -10.84 -45.95
N GLN A 304 28.63 -11.63 -45.98
CA GLN A 304 28.63 -12.90 -45.26
C GLN A 304 29.43 -13.98 -45.99
N LYS A 305 30.17 -14.78 -45.22
CA LYS A 305 30.97 -15.92 -45.69
C LYS A 305 30.67 -17.18 -44.86
N PRO A 306 30.89 -18.39 -45.41
CA PRO A 306 30.74 -19.64 -44.64
C PRO A 306 31.82 -19.79 -43.57
N GLY A 307 31.89 -20.95 -42.90
CA GLY A 307 32.93 -21.23 -41.91
C GLY A 307 34.34 -21.10 -42.49
N ILE A 308 35.34 -20.86 -41.63
CA ILE A 308 36.75 -20.87 -42.05
C ILE A 308 37.23 -22.32 -42.14
N GLN A 309 37.77 -22.71 -43.30
CA GLN A 309 38.42 -24.00 -43.51
C GLN A 309 39.87 -23.97 -43.03
N SER A 310 40.64 -22.97 -43.45
CA SER A 310 42.03 -22.78 -43.06
C SER A 310 42.48 -21.33 -43.20
N PHE A 311 43.56 -20.99 -42.50
CA PHE A 311 44.28 -19.74 -42.63
C PHE A 311 45.45 -19.90 -43.61
N THR A 312 45.84 -18.78 -44.21
CA THR A 312 47.02 -18.62 -45.05
C THR A 312 47.86 -17.45 -44.53
N GLU A 313 49.02 -17.17 -45.12
CA GLU A 313 49.85 -16.04 -44.68
C GLU A 313 49.13 -14.68 -44.76
N ASP A 314 48.32 -14.48 -45.81
CA ASP A 314 47.72 -13.17 -46.14
C ASP A 314 46.18 -13.11 -45.97
N GLY A 315 45.56 -14.17 -45.44
CA GLY A 315 44.09 -14.27 -45.40
C GLY A 315 43.56 -15.63 -44.97
N VAL A 316 42.32 -15.95 -45.36
CA VAL A 316 41.66 -17.23 -45.05
C VAL A 316 41.01 -17.86 -46.28
N VAL A 317 40.86 -19.18 -46.25
CA VAL A 317 40.02 -19.96 -47.17
C VAL A 317 38.75 -20.35 -46.43
N PHE A 318 37.60 -19.97 -46.98
CA PHE A 318 36.30 -20.34 -46.42
C PHE A 318 35.85 -21.72 -46.93
N GLU A 319 35.02 -22.41 -46.15
CA GLU A 319 34.45 -23.71 -46.51
C GLU A 319 33.71 -23.65 -47.86
N GLY A 320 34.13 -24.49 -48.81
CA GLY A 320 33.55 -24.57 -50.15
C GLY A 320 34.11 -23.54 -51.15
N GLU A 321 35.03 -22.68 -50.73
CA GLU A 321 35.77 -21.75 -51.59
C GLU A 321 37.20 -22.26 -51.82
N THR A 322 37.75 -22.01 -53.02
CA THR A 322 39.14 -22.36 -53.36
C THR A 322 40.07 -21.15 -53.33
N GLU A 323 39.52 -19.94 -53.41
CA GLU A 323 40.28 -18.70 -53.42
C GLU A 323 40.55 -18.17 -52.01
N VAL A 324 41.74 -17.59 -51.83
CA VAL A 324 42.12 -16.95 -50.57
C VAL A 324 41.45 -15.57 -50.49
N THR A 325 40.60 -15.37 -49.48
CA THR A 325 40.12 -14.04 -49.14
C THR A 325 41.17 -13.33 -48.29
N LYS A 326 41.85 -12.34 -48.87
CA LYS A 326 42.87 -11.55 -48.18
C LYS A 326 42.27 -10.79 -46.99
N ALA A 327 42.97 -10.79 -45.85
CA ALA A 327 42.52 -10.10 -44.66
C ALA A 327 43.71 -9.51 -43.90
N ASP A 328 43.57 -8.26 -43.46
CA ASP A 328 44.53 -7.62 -42.56
C ASP A 328 44.25 -7.98 -41.09
N VAL A 329 42.98 -8.23 -40.76
CA VAL A 329 42.51 -8.42 -39.38
C VAL A 329 41.47 -9.53 -39.29
N VAL A 330 41.57 -10.39 -38.28
CA VAL A 330 40.55 -11.38 -37.93
C VAL A 330 40.09 -11.17 -36.48
N ILE A 331 38.80 -10.87 -36.32
CA ILE A 331 38.15 -10.63 -35.02
C ILE A 331 37.32 -11.85 -34.66
N MET A 332 37.75 -12.58 -33.64
CA MET A 332 37.06 -13.76 -33.12
C MET A 332 35.93 -13.33 -32.16
N ALA A 333 34.68 -13.57 -32.53
CA ALA A 333 33.49 -13.42 -31.68
C ALA A 333 32.90 -14.80 -31.32
N THR A 334 33.79 -15.69 -30.89
CA THR A 334 33.56 -17.14 -30.74
C THR A 334 33.15 -17.56 -29.32
N GLY A 335 32.78 -16.59 -28.49
CA GLY A 335 32.22 -16.78 -27.15
C GLY A 335 33.28 -16.82 -26.04
N TYR A 336 32.88 -17.34 -24.88
CA TYR A 336 33.72 -17.33 -23.66
C TYR A 336 33.77 -18.72 -23.03
N THR A 337 34.86 -19.01 -22.32
CA THR A 337 35.04 -20.21 -21.49
C THR A 337 34.82 -19.88 -20.01
N TRP A 338 34.41 -20.86 -19.21
CA TRP A 338 34.08 -20.64 -17.80
C TRP A 338 35.05 -21.38 -16.90
N LYS A 339 35.74 -20.64 -16.04
CA LYS A 339 36.64 -21.21 -15.02
C LYS A 339 36.42 -20.54 -13.68
N PHE A 340 36.34 -21.35 -12.64
CA PHE A 340 36.30 -20.93 -11.24
C PHE A 340 37.59 -21.38 -10.54
N PRO A 341 38.76 -20.83 -10.92
CA PRO A 341 40.06 -21.38 -10.52
C PRO A 341 40.35 -21.28 -9.01
N PHE A 342 39.49 -20.59 -8.26
CA PHE A 342 39.59 -20.43 -6.81
C PHE A 342 38.66 -21.39 -6.05
N LEU A 343 37.80 -22.16 -6.72
CA LEU A 343 36.94 -23.17 -6.08
C LEU A 343 37.60 -24.54 -6.22
N GLU A 344 37.47 -25.38 -5.18
CA GLU A 344 37.85 -26.79 -5.24
C GLU A 344 36.99 -27.55 -6.28
N GLU A 345 37.55 -28.58 -6.92
CA GLU A 345 36.86 -29.31 -8.01
C GLU A 345 35.57 -29.99 -7.55
N ASP A 346 35.47 -30.35 -6.27
CA ASP A 346 34.30 -31.00 -5.68
C ASP A 346 33.18 -30.03 -5.28
N VAL A 347 33.42 -28.71 -5.33
CA VAL A 347 32.40 -27.67 -5.07
C VAL A 347 31.48 -27.51 -6.28
N LEU A 348 32.04 -27.51 -7.49
CA LEU A 348 31.29 -27.41 -8.75
C LEU A 348 31.59 -28.63 -9.62
N VAL A 349 30.86 -29.72 -9.34
CA VAL A 349 30.95 -30.96 -10.11
C VAL A 349 30.52 -30.71 -11.56
N ARG A 350 31.39 -31.12 -12.49
CA ARG A 350 31.13 -31.10 -13.94
C ARG A 350 31.02 -32.52 -14.45
N GLU A 351 29.86 -32.88 -15.00
CA GLU A 351 29.67 -34.17 -15.70
C GLU A 351 29.58 -33.90 -17.20
N GLU A 352 30.59 -34.32 -17.96
CA GLU A 352 30.73 -34.10 -19.41
C GLU A 352 30.54 -32.62 -19.83
N ASN A 353 29.30 -32.24 -20.15
CA ASN A 353 28.86 -30.93 -20.64
C ASN A 353 27.83 -30.27 -19.69
N ARG A 354 27.73 -30.68 -18.43
CA ARG A 354 26.73 -30.20 -17.47
C ARG A 354 27.38 -29.72 -16.17
N ILE A 355 26.91 -28.59 -15.66
CA ILE A 355 27.25 -28.08 -14.33
C ILE A 355 26.04 -28.31 -13.41
N ASP A 356 26.25 -29.00 -12.29
CA ASP A 356 25.18 -29.39 -11.36
C ASP A 356 24.84 -28.28 -10.36
N LEU A 357 24.12 -27.27 -10.85
CA LEU A 357 23.57 -26.17 -10.07
C LEU A 357 22.05 -26.23 -10.02
N TYR A 358 21.49 -26.41 -8.82
CA TYR A 358 20.04 -26.30 -8.62
C TYR A 358 19.59 -24.88 -8.96
N LYS A 359 18.70 -24.79 -9.95
CA LYS A 359 18.20 -23.53 -10.51
C LYS A 359 19.33 -22.57 -10.91
N CYS A 360 20.48 -23.04 -11.38
CA CYS A 360 21.64 -22.21 -11.70
C CYS A 360 22.20 -21.39 -10.51
N VAL A 361 21.93 -21.82 -9.26
CA VAL A 361 22.35 -21.10 -8.05
C VAL A 361 23.18 -21.98 -7.10
N PHE A 362 22.61 -23.09 -6.62
CA PHE A 362 23.20 -23.86 -5.52
C PHE A 362 23.87 -25.14 -6.00
N PRO A 363 25.14 -25.42 -5.62
CA PRO A 363 25.76 -26.71 -5.89
C PRO A 363 25.02 -27.85 -5.17
N ILE A 364 24.65 -28.89 -5.91
CA ILE A 364 23.72 -29.93 -5.42
C ILE A 364 24.39 -30.96 -4.50
N HIS A 365 25.71 -31.10 -4.59
CA HIS A 365 26.48 -32.14 -3.91
C HIS A 365 26.91 -31.74 -2.49
N LEU A 366 26.79 -30.46 -2.14
CA LEU A 366 27.19 -29.95 -0.84
C LEU A 366 26.10 -30.20 0.20
N LYS A 367 26.53 -30.60 1.41
CA LYS A 367 25.65 -30.82 2.56
C LYS A 367 25.02 -29.52 3.06
N HIS A 368 25.80 -28.44 3.09
CA HIS A 368 25.40 -27.14 3.60
C HIS A 368 25.14 -26.16 2.45
N PRO A 369 24.00 -25.46 2.40
CA PRO A 369 23.68 -24.49 1.36
C PRO A 369 24.32 -23.12 1.65
N THR A 370 25.63 -23.10 1.93
CA THR A 370 26.38 -21.90 2.35
C THR A 370 27.28 -21.33 1.25
N ILE A 371 27.25 -21.91 0.04
CA ILE A 371 27.86 -21.31 -1.15
C ILE A 371 26.84 -21.27 -2.30
N ALA A 372 26.79 -20.13 -2.99
CA ALA A 372 25.87 -19.90 -4.10
C ALA A 372 26.59 -19.22 -5.27
N ILE A 373 26.27 -19.62 -6.50
CA ILE A 373 26.73 -18.97 -7.73
C ILE A 373 25.59 -18.09 -8.24
N VAL A 374 25.78 -16.78 -8.32
CA VAL A 374 24.73 -15.83 -8.69
C VAL A 374 25.09 -15.06 -9.96
N GLY A 375 24.10 -14.80 -10.81
CA GLY A 375 24.30 -14.18 -12.13
C GLY A 375 24.96 -15.11 -13.16
N PHE A 376 25.03 -16.42 -12.89
CA PHE A 376 25.65 -17.42 -13.78
C PHE A 376 24.57 -18.22 -14.55
N PHE A 377 23.87 -17.54 -15.46
CA PHE A 377 22.88 -18.13 -16.35
C PHE A 377 22.82 -17.38 -17.69
N LEU A 378 22.22 -18.01 -18.69
CA LEU A 378 22.01 -17.49 -20.05
C LEU A 378 20.50 -17.39 -20.32
N PRO A 379 19.89 -16.21 -20.09
CA PRO A 379 18.46 -16.04 -20.30
C PRO A 379 18.11 -15.80 -21.77
N PHE A 380 17.03 -16.40 -22.25
CA PHE A 380 16.29 -15.87 -23.40
C PHE A 380 15.45 -14.67 -22.91
N GLY A 381 16.07 -13.48 -22.92
CA GLY A 381 15.52 -12.23 -22.41
C GLY A 381 16.49 -11.46 -21.49
N PRO A 382 16.01 -10.52 -20.68
CA PRO A 382 16.83 -9.72 -19.77
C PRO A 382 17.52 -10.55 -18.68
N GLY A 383 18.74 -10.14 -18.30
CA GLY A 383 19.53 -10.82 -17.26
C GLY A 383 19.51 -10.18 -15.87
N ILE A 384 19.26 -8.86 -15.77
CA ILE A 384 19.33 -8.15 -14.49
C ILE A 384 18.23 -8.60 -13.51
N PRO A 385 16.93 -8.63 -13.88
CA PRO A 385 15.87 -9.05 -12.96
C PRO A 385 16.04 -10.48 -12.38
N PRO A 386 16.27 -11.54 -13.19
CA PRO A 386 16.48 -12.88 -12.63
C PRO A 386 17.72 -12.95 -11.74
N GLY A 387 18.78 -12.20 -12.05
CA GLY A 387 19.98 -12.12 -11.22
C GLY A 387 19.70 -11.50 -9.85
N GLU A 388 18.89 -10.44 -9.80
CA GLU A 388 18.40 -9.85 -8.55
C GLU A 388 17.57 -10.86 -7.73
N LEU A 389 16.64 -11.57 -8.38
CA LEU A 389 15.80 -12.59 -7.73
C LEU A 389 16.64 -13.73 -7.14
N GLN A 390 17.68 -14.20 -7.85
CA GLN A 390 18.64 -15.18 -7.31
C GLN A 390 19.28 -14.65 -6.01
N CYS A 391 19.74 -13.40 -6.01
CA CYS A 391 20.40 -12.80 -4.85
C CYS A 391 19.49 -12.73 -3.63
N ARG A 392 18.23 -12.32 -3.82
CA ARG A 392 17.21 -12.24 -2.75
C ARG A 392 16.87 -13.61 -2.18
N TRP A 393 16.70 -14.60 -3.06
CA TRP A 393 16.46 -15.97 -2.63
C TRP A 393 17.65 -16.54 -1.82
N VAL A 394 18.89 -16.33 -2.29
CA VAL A 394 20.10 -16.79 -1.59
C VAL A 394 20.22 -16.16 -0.20
N ALA A 395 19.97 -14.86 -0.07
CA ALA A 395 20.01 -14.18 1.23
C ALA A 395 19.04 -14.84 2.24
N GLN A 396 17.81 -15.17 1.82
CA GLN A 396 16.85 -15.87 2.68
C GLN A 396 17.25 -17.31 3.01
N VAL A 397 17.91 -18.02 2.10
CA VAL A 397 18.48 -19.35 2.37
C VAL A 397 19.60 -19.25 3.41
N PHE A 398 20.52 -18.29 3.26
CA PHE A 398 21.61 -18.07 4.24
C PHE A 398 21.08 -17.64 5.62
N ALA A 399 19.98 -16.90 5.66
CA ALA A 399 19.29 -16.51 6.88
C ALA A 399 18.50 -17.67 7.52
N GLY A 400 18.28 -18.76 6.78
CA GLY A 400 17.48 -19.91 7.22
C GLY A 400 15.98 -19.70 7.14
N LYS A 401 15.50 -18.63 6.47
CA LYS A 401 14.07 -18.37 6.22
C LYS A 401 13.53 -19.24 5.07
N CYS A 402 14.36 -19.53 4.07
CA CYS A 402 14.05 -20.47 3.00
C CYS A 402 14.86 -21.76 3.15
N LYS A 403 14.21 -22.92 2.99
CA LYS A 403 14.89 -24.22 2.97
C LYS A 403 14.94 -24.76 1.56
N LEU A 404 16.12 -25.23 1.13
CA LEU A 404 16.24 -25.96 -0.12
C LEU A 404 15.54 -27.32 -0.01
N PRO A 405 14.97 -27.83 -1.12
CA PRO A 405 14.39 -29.17 -1.15
C PRO A 405 15.47 -30.24 -1.02
N SER A 406 15.06 -31.50 -0.87
CA SER A 406 16.02 -32.61 -0.75
C SER A 406 16.91 -32.73 -1.99
N ARG A 407 18.14 -33.23 -1.81
CA ARG A 407 19.11 -33.44 -2.89
C ARG A 407 18.52 -34.20 -4.08
N LYS A 408 17.69 -35.22 -3.82
CA LYS A 408 16.99 -35.99 -4.87
C LYS A 408 16.09 -35.11 -5.74
N ILE A 409 15.33 -34.19 -5.13
CA ILE A 409 14.44 -33.26 -5.85
C ILE A 409 15.27 -32.26 -6.66
N MET A 410 16.35 -31.72 -6.08
CA MET A 410 17.24 -30.79 -6.76
C MET A 410 17.91 -31.42 -8.00
N LEU A 411 18.40 -32.65 -7.88
CA LEU A 411 18.99 -33.41 -8.98
C LEU A 411 17.97 -33.68 -10.09
N GLU A 412 16.79 -34.19 -9.75
CA GLU A 412 15.75 -34.51 -10.74
C GLU A 412 15.28 -33.27 -11.49
N HIS A 413 15.09 -32.15 -10.79
CA HIS A 413 14.73 -30.88 -11.41
C HIS A 413 15.81 -30.36 -12.37
N THR A 414 17.08 -30.44 -11.96
CA THR A 414 18.23 -30.00 -12.78
C THR A 414 18.39 -30.88 -14.02
N ARG A 415 18.23 -32.21 -13.86
CA ARG A 415 18.25 -33.19 -14.95
C ARG A 415 17.15 -32.92 -15.97
N ARG A 416 15.89 -32.74 -15.52
CA ARG A 416 14.76 -32.44 -16.42
C ARG A 416 14.98 -31.18 -17.24
N ARG A 417 15.48 -30.10 -16.62
CA ARG A 417 15.80 -28.87 -17.35
C ARG A 417 16.91 -29.08 -18.37
N TYR A 418 17.97 -29.79 -17.99
CA TYR A 418 19.05 -30.11 -18.91
C TYR A 418 18.54 -30.90 -20.12
N GLU A 419 17.75 -31.96 -19.90
CA GLU A 419 17.16 -32.77 -20.98
C GLU A 419 16.25 -31.95 -21.89
N ALA A 420 15.39 -31.09 -21.33
CA ALA A 420 14.54 -30.19 -22.10
C ALA A 420 15.36 -29.19 -22.94
N ASN A 421 16.41 -28.61 -22.36
CA ASN A 421 17.30 -27.70 -23.07
C ASN A 421 18.12 -28.44 -24.15
N VAL A 422 18.58 -29.67 -23.92
CA VAL A 422 19.26 -30.50 -24.94
C VAL A 422 18.31 -30.82 -26.09
N ALA A 423 17.07 -31.19 -25.79
CA ALA A 423 16.06 -31.45 -26.82
C ALA A 423 15.76 -30.22 -27.69
N ARG A 424 15.84 -29.01 -27.11
CA ARG A 424 15.58 -27.73 -27.80
C ARG A 424 16.79 -27.18 -28.55
N TYR A 425 17.97 -27.15 -27.92
CA TYR A 425 19.17 -26.46 -28.42
C TYR A 425 20.27 -27.39 -28.93
N GLY A 426 20.14 -28.70 -28.73
CA GLY A 426 21.20 -29.69 -28.93
C GLY A 426 22.20 -29.73 -27.77
N PRO A 427 23.09 -30.74 -27.73
CA PRO A 427 24.06 -30.90 -26.64
C PRO A 427 25.18 -29.86 -26.71
N SER A 428 25.41 -29.13 -25.62
CA SER A 428 26.60 -28.28 -25.42
C SER A 428 26.74 -27.90 -23.94
N GLU A 429 27.94 -27.49 -23.51
CA GLU A 429 28.18 -27.01 -22.13
C GLU A 429 27.21 -25.89 -21.71
N LYS A 430 26.82 -25.03 -22.66
CA LYS A 430 26.00 -23.84 -22.42
C LYS A 430 24.55 -24.14 -22.03
N VAL A 431 24.07 -25.31 -22.42
CA VAL A 431 22.68 -25.75 -22.26
C VAL A 431 22.31 -25.93 -20.79
N SER A 432 23.30 -26.24 -19.95
CA SER A 432 23.12 -26.43 -18.50
C SER A 432 22.68 -25.18 -17.75
N ILE A 433 22.99 -23.99 -18.27
CA ILE A 433 22.67 -22.71 -17.62
C ILE A 433 21.67 -21.86 -18.42
N LYS A 434 21.05 -22.43 -19.46
CA LYS A 434 20.03 -21.74 -20.25
C LYS A 434 18.70 -21.69 -19.51
N VAL A 435 18.09 -20.51 -19.51
CA VAL A 435 16.80 -20.26 -18.85
C VAL A 435 15.90 -19.40 -19.72
N ASP A 436 14.58 -19.62 -19.63
CA ASP A 436 13.58 -18.76 -20.26
C ASP A 436 13.18 -17.65 -19.27
N PHE A 437 13.35 -16.37 -19.63
CA PHE A 437 13.29 -15.24 -18.71
C PHE A 437 12.07 -15.24 -17.78
N ILE A 438 10.85 -15.28 -18.32
CA ILE A 438 9.61 -15.17 -17.52
C ILE A 438 9.44 -16.39 -16.62
N GLN A 439 9.55 -17.61 -17.19
CA GLN A 439 9.39 -18.86 -16.44
C GLN A 439 10.41 -18.97 -15.31
N TYR A 440 11.66 -18.58 -15.58
CA TYR A 440 12.72 -18.64 -14.59
C TYR A 440 12.56 -17.60 -13.47
N CYS A 441 12.12 -16.38 -13.79
CA CYS A 441 11.76 -15.40 -12.76
C CYS A 441 10.65 -15.94 -11.86
N ASP A 442 9.59 -16.51 -12.43
CA ASP A 442 8.50 -17.14 -11.70
C ASP A 442 8.99 -18.29 -10.80
N GLU A 443 9.84 -19.17 -11.33
CA GLU A 443 10.40 -20.29 -10.59
C GLU A 443 11.22 -19.86 -9.38
N ILE A 444 12.05 -18.82 -9.51
CA ILE A 444 12.84 -18.29 -8.39
C ILE A 444 11.93 -17.56 -7.42
N ALA A 445 10.99 -16.75 -7.91
CA ALA A 445 10.05 -15.99 -7.10
C ALA A 445 9.15 -16.89 -6.23
N VAL A 446 8.79 -18.09 -6.70
CA VAL A 446 8.03 -19.08 -5.90
C VAL A 446 8.80 -19.51 -4.65
N GLU A 447 10.13 -19.67 -4.73
CA GLU A 447 10.94 -20.24 -3.63
C GLU A 447 10.97 -19.37 -2.37
N PHE A 448 10.71 -18.07 -2.52
CA PHE A 448 10.69 -17.12 -1.40
C PHE A 448 9.40 -16.28 -1.36
N GLY A 449 8.34 -16.73 -2.03
CA GLY A 449 7.00 -16.16 -1.92
C GLY A 449 6.80 -14.81 -2.64
N ALA A 450 7.61 -14.50 -3.65
CA ALA A 450 7.54 -13.27 -4.43
C ALA A 450 6.74 -13.38 -5.75
N LYS A 451 6.28 -14.57 -6.14
CA LYS A 451 5.53 -14.74 -7.41
C LYS A 451 4.19 -13.98 -7.36
N PRO A 452 3.92 -13.06 -8.32
CA PRO A 452 2.64 -12.36 -8.38
C PRO A 452 1.46 -13.34 -8.54
N ASN A 453 0.45 -13.21 -7.68
CA ASN A 453 -0.77 -13.98 -7.81
C ASN A 453 -1.73 -13.25 -8.77
N LEU A 454 -1.68 -13.60 -10.06
CA LEU A 454 -2.47 -13.00 -11.12
C LEU A 454 -3.97 -13.27 -10.96
N LEU A 455 -4.42 -14.39 -10.40
CA LEU A 455 -5.84 -14.61 -10.08
C LEU A 455 -6.33 -13.61 -9.03
N LYS A 456 -5.47 -13.26 -8.07
CA LYS A 456 -5.73 -12.19 -7.09
C LYS A 456 -5.76 -10.78 -7.71
N HIS A 457 -5.27 -10.59 -8.94
CA HIS A 457 -5.18 -9.30 -9.65
C HIS A 457 -6.09 -9.19 -10.89
N MET A 458 -6.47 -10.31 -11.53
CA MET A 458 -7.29 -10.36 -12.76
C MET A 458 -8.79 -10.56 -12.48
N GLU A 459 -9.18 -11.02 -11.30
CA GLU A 459 -10.59 -11.04 -10.88
C GLU A 459 -11.12 -9.65 -10.49
N SER A 460 -10.29 -8.60 -10.48
CA SER A 460 -10.72 -7.25 -10.18
C SER A 460 -10.38 -6.27 -11.31
N LYS A 461 -11.31 -6.08 -12.26
CA LYS A 461 -11.60 -4.69 -12.63
C LYS A 461 -12.13 -4.06 -11.35
N ASN A 462 -11.25 -3.36 -10.64
CA ASN A 462 -11.62 -2.71 -9.39
C ASN A 462 -12.88 -1.87 -9.63
N LYS A 463 -13.97 -2.16 -8.90
CA LYS A 463 -15.21 -1.39 -9.02
C LYS A 463 -14.88 0.06 -8.68
N ARG A 464 -15.28 1.01 -9.52
CA ARG A 464 -15.11 2.43 -9.26
C ARG A 464 -16.15 2.89 -8.25
N VAL A 465 -15.72 3.42 -7.11
CA VAL A 465 -16.60 3.87 -6.04
C VAL A 465 -16.37 5.35 -5.78
N ALA A 466 -17.44 6.15 -5.85
CA ALA A 466 -17.38 7.56 -5.43
C ALA A 466 -17.89 7.73 -4.00
N VAL A 467 -17.09 8.39 -3.17
CA VAL A 467 -17.42 8.77 -1.79
C VAL A 467 -17.72 10.27 -1.77
N LEU A 468 -18.94 10.64 -1.38
CA LEU A 468 -19.43 12.02 -1.42
C LEU A 468 -19.26 12.65 -0.02
N GLY A 469 -18.24 13.49 0.15
CA GLY A 469 -17.87 14.14 1.40
C GLY A 469 -16.67 13.48 2.10
N GLY A 470 -15.64 14.27 2.39
CA GLY A 470 -14.39 13.88 3.05
C GLY A 470 -14.43 14.00 4.58
N GLY A 471 -15.60 13.90 5.20
CA GLY A 471 -15.76 13.87 6.66
C GLY A 471 -15.27 12.55 7.28
N LEU A 472 -15.52 12.36 8.58
CA LEU A 472 -15.18 11.11 9.29
C LEU A 472 -15.72 9.86 8.58
N SER A 473 -16.98 9.89 8.16
CA SER A 473 -17.62 8.78 7.42
C SER A 473 -16.99 8.55 6.06
N GLY A 474 -16.58 9.63 5.36
CA GLY A 474 -15.83 9.52 4.11
C GLY A 474 -14.49 8.83 4.34
N LEU A 475 -13.74 9.32 5.33
CA LEU A 475 -12.45 8.78 5.76
C LEU A 475 -12.54 7.29 6.08
N GLY A 476 -13.51 6.89 6.92
CA GLY A 476 -13.76 5.49 7.23
C GLY A 476 -14.13 4.66 6.01
N SER A 477 -14.88 5.24 5.06
CA SER A 477 -15.36 4.53 3.87
C SER A 477 -14.24 4.18 2.91
N TRP A 478 -13.36 5.12 2.54
CA TRP A 478 -12.26 4.78 1.62
C TRP A 478 -11.23 3.86 2.27
N ILE A 479 -10.99 3.97 3.59
CA ILE A 479 -10.13 3.03 4.33
C ILE A 479 -10.75 1.63 4.33
N ALA A 480 -12.05 1.52 4.63
CA ALA A 480 -12.74 0.24 4.60
C ALA A 480 -12.76 -0.40 3.21
N LEU A 481 -12.94 0.40 2.14
CA LEU A 481 -12.83 -0.09 0.75
C LEU A 481 -11.41 -0.56 0.43
N LYS A 482 -10.37 0.15 0.89
CA LYS A 482 -8.96 -0.29 0.76
C LYS A 482 -8.73 -1.62 1.48
N GLU A 483 -9.20 -1.76 2.72
CA GLU A 483 -9.08 -3.00 3.50
C GLU A 483 -9.81 -4.18 2.84
N ALA A 484 -11.00 -3.94 2.28
CA ALA A 484 -11.79 -4.96 1.59
C ALA A 484 -11.12 -5.46 0.30
N GLY A 485 -10.24 -4.64 -0.31
CA GLY A 485 -9.60 -4.88 -1.60
C GLY A 485 -10.57 -4.76 -2.79
N ALA A 486 -10.02 -4.54 -3.98
CA ALA A 486 -10.74 -4.54 -5.27
C ALA A 486 -11.60 -3.30 -5.63
N PHE A 487 -11.22 -2.09 -5.20
CA PHE A 487 -11.91 -0.84 -5.55
C PHE A 487 -10.98 0.26 -6.07
N ASP A 488 -11.48 1.03 -7.04
CA ASP A 488 -10.90 2.31 -7.48
C ASP A 488 -11.73 3.40 -6.80
N VAL A 489 -11.18 4.04 -5.77
CA VAL A 489 -11.93 4.94 -4.90
C VAL A 489 -11.60 6.38 -5.24
N ILE A 490 -12.63 7.22 -5.36
CA ILE A 490 -12.49 8.67 -5.40
C ILE A 490 -13.39 9.28 -4.35
N CYS A 491 -12.86 10.20 -3.55
CA CYS A 491 -13.64 10.98 -2.60
C CYS A 491 -13.71 12.43 -3.07
N PHE A 492 -14.92 12.97 -3.18
CA PHE A 492 -15.13 14.38 -3.49
C PHE A 492 -15.39 15.16 -2.20
N GLU A 493 -14.52 16.11 -1.90
CA GLU A 493 -14.63 17.01 -0.75
C GLU A 493 -14.83 18.44 -1.25
N LYS A 494 -15.93 19.07 -0.79
CA LYS A 494 -16.34 20.42 -1.22
C LYS A 494 -15.33 21.48 -0.79
N THR A 495 -14.71 21.29 0.38
CA THR A 495 -13.76 22.24 0.97
C THR A 495 -12.31 21.91 0.58
N ASP A 496 -11.40 22.79 0.95
CA ASP A 496 -9.95 22.65 0.77
C ASP A 496 -9.30 21.65 1.74
N ILE A 497 -10.06 21.16 2.73
CA ILE A 497 -9.58 20.28 3.78
C ILE A 497 -10.61 19.21 4.15
N TYR A 498 -10.16 17.98 4.33
CA TYR A 498 -11.01 16.88 4.80
C TYR A 498 -11.30 17.01 6.31
N GLY A 499 -12.07 16.06 6.86
CA GLY A 499 -12.39 15.98 8.30
C GLY A 499 -13.76 16.54 8.66
N GLY A 500 -14.44 17.22 7.72
CA GLY A 500 -15.82 17.67 7.87
C GLY A 500 -15.99 18.56 9.10
N THR A 501 -16.85 18.13 10.03
CA THR A 501 -17.14 18.84 11.30
C THR A 501 -15.92 19.10 12.17
N TRP A 502 -14.95 18.18 12.18
CA TRP A 502 -13.79 18.27 13.07
C TRP A 502 -12.63 19.08 12.48
N SER A 503 -12.77 19.54 11.23
CA SER A 503 -11.88 20.54 10.65
C SER A 503 -12.40 21.93 11.01
N TYR A 504 -11.74 22.59 11.95
CA TYR A 504 -12.11 23.94 12.35
C TYR A 504 -11.76 24.95 11.26
N ARG A 505 -12.68 25.89 11.05
CA ARG A 505 -12.55 27.02 10.13
C ARG A 505 -12.95 28.29 10.86
N GLU A 506 -12.26 29.39 10.57
CA GLU A 506 -12.58 30.73 11.10
C GLU A 506 -13.93 31.25 10.57
N HIS A 507 -14.34 30.81 9.39
CA HIS A 507 -15.60 31.16 8.76
C HIS A 507 -16.52 29.95 8.65
N SER A 508 -17.81 30.24 8.55
CA SER A 508 -18.85 29.24 8.55
C SER A 508 -19.57 29.26 7.21
N ASP A 509 -19.40 28.22 6.41
CA ASP A 509 -19.96 28.15 5.06
C ASP A 509 -21.29 27.40 5.03
N ASP A 510 -22.14 27.79 4.08
CA ASP A 510 -23.44 27.17 3.89
C ASP A 510 -23.29 25.71 3.39
N GLY A 511 -23.85 24.78 4.16
CA GLY A 511 -23.82 23.34 3.85
C GLY A 511 -22.56 22.63 4.33
N VAL A 512 -21.67 23.35 5.02
CA VAL A 512 -20.46 22.81 5.64
C VAL A 512 -20.64 22.82 7.16
N PRO A 513 -20.47 21.68 7.86
CA PRO A 513 -20.51 21.65 9.31
C PRO A 513 -19.43 22.55 9.94
N SER A 514 -19.77 23.14 11.08
CA SER A 514 -18.93 24.10 11.79
C SER A 514 -18.96 23.82 13.29
N ILE A 515 -17.84 24.12 13.95
CA ILE A 515 -17.64 23.97 15.38
C ILE A 515 -17.07 25.25 15.98
N MET A 516 -17.24 25.40 17.30
CA MET A 516 -16.65 26.46 18.12
C MET A 516 -15.16 26.17 18.38
N PRO A 517 -14.30 27.19 18.61
CA PRO A 517 -12.87 26.99 18.88
C PRO A 517 -12.57 26.28 20.20
N THR A 518 -13.55 26.14 21.09
CA THR A 518 -13.40 25.44 22.37
C THR A 518 -13.97 24.02 22.33
N THR A 519 -14.52 23.58 21.19
CA THR A 519 -15.23 22.30 21.07
C THR A 519 -14.36 21.14 21.51
N THR A 520 -14.88 20.34 22.44
CA THR A 520 -14.29 19.06 22.85
C THR A 520 -15.22 17.91 22.51
N THR A 521 -14.67 16.70 22.39
CA THR A 521 -15.49 15.50 22.29
C THR A 521 -16.39 15.37 23.52
N ILE A 522 -17.60 14.87 23.32
CA ILE A 522 -18.53 14.58 24.43
C ILE A 522 -18.30 13.19 25.01
N ASN A 523 -17.64 12.31 24.25
CA ASN A 523 -17.29 10.96 24.65
C ASN A 523 -15.78 10.81 24.81
N SER A 524 -15.36 9.89 25.67
CA SER A 524 -13.97 9.65 26.01
C SER A 524 -13.22 8.94 24.90
N LYS A 525 -11.90 9.21 24.81
CA LYS A 525 -11.03 8.79 23.70
C LYS A 525 -11.09 7.28 23.40
N GLU A 526 -11.20 6.44 24.42
CA GLU A 526 -11.29 4.99 24.25
C GLU A 526 -12.66 4.54 23.69
N LEU A 527 -13.72 5.30 23.93
CA LEU A 527 -15.08 5.01 23.45
C LEU A 527 -15.36 5.59 22.04
N ILE A 528 -14.55 6.54 21.58
CA ILE A 528 -14.60 7.09 20.22
C ILE A 528 -13.41 6.66 19.36
N ALA A 529 -12.59 5.75 19.86
CA ALA A 529 -11.47 5.20 19.12
C ALA A 529 -11.94 4.44 17.88
N LEU A 530 -11.17 4.53 16.80
CA LEU A 530 -11.26 3.65 15.65
C LEU A 530 -10.76 2.25 16.05
N SER A 531 -11.44 1.22 15.57
CA SER A 531 -11.33 -0.14 16.08
C SER A 531 -9.96 -0.79 15.93
N ASN A 532 -9.12 -0.31 15.00
CA ASN A 532 -7.75 -0.78 14.77
C ASN A 532 -6.67 0.29 15.04
N PHE A 533 -7.06 1.41 15.66
CA PHE A 533 -6.17 2.55 15.85
C PHE A 533 -6.44 3.26 17.17
N PRO A 534 -5.91 2.76 18.30
CA PRO A 534 -6.08 3.42 19.59
C PRO A 534 -5.51 4.85 19.57
N PRO A 535 -6.18 5.83 20.18
CA PRO A 535 -5.59 7.15 20.38
C PRO A 535 -4.28 7.05 21.19
N PRO A 536 -3.30 7.93 20.94
CA PRO A 536 -2.11 8.03 21.76
C PRO A 536 -2.45 8.11 23.25
N LYS A 537 -1.64 7.47 24.10
CA LYS A 537 -1.89 7.43 25.55
C LYS A 537 -1.80 8.84 26.17
N GLU A 538 -1.01 9.72 25.55
CA GLU A 538 -0.81 11.12 25.91
C GLU A 538 -2.07 11.96 25.68
N CYS A 539 -2.95 11.55 24.77
CA CYS A 539 -4.14 12.33 24.43
C CYS A 539 -5.08 12.49 25.63
N ASN A 540 -5.77 13.61 25.71
CA ASN A 540 -6.79 13.85 26.72
C ASN A 540 -7.96 12.87 26.55
N ASN A 541 -8.60 12.50 27.65
CA ASN A 541 -9.78 11.63 27.58
C ASN A 541 -10.91 12.30 26.79
N TYR A 542 -11.15 13.60 26.98
CA TYR A 542 -12.03 14.38 26.12
C TYR A 542 -11.15 15.26 25.25
N MET A 543 -11.00 14.89 23.98
CA MET A 543 -10.08 15.56 23.07
C MET A 543 -10.68 16.88 22.61
N ARG A 544 -9.87 17.94 22.55
CA ARG A 544 -10.27 19.17 21.83
C ARG A 544 -10.33 18.87 20.34
N TYR A 545 -11.07 19.67 19.58
CA TYR A 545 -11.28 19.44 18.15
C TYR A 545 -9.98 19.24 17.37
N ASP A 546 -8.93 19.99 17.69
CA ASP A 546 -7.63 19.95 17.04
C ASP A 546 -6.88 18.66 17.38
N GLU A 547 -6.87 18.26 18.64
CA GLU A 547 -6.30 16.98 19.09
C GLU A 547 -7.01 15.80 18.42
N PHE A 548 -8.34 15.83 18.32
CA PHE A 548 -9.10 14.80 17.61
C PHE A 548 -8.86 14.82 16.09
N PHE A 549 -8.78 16.01 15.49
CA PHE A 549 -8.43 16.16 14.07
C PHE A 549 -7.04 15.58 13.77
N GLN A 550 -6.05 15.82 14.63
CA GLN A 550 -4.72 15.22 14.49
C GLN A 550 -4.75 13.69 14.58
N TYR A 551 -5.56 13.14 15.48
CA TYR A 551 -5.78 11.69 15.55
C TYR A 551 -6.39 11.13 14.25
N LEU A 552 -7.39 11.81 13.68
CA LEU A 552 -7.96 11.42 12.38
C LEU A 552 -6.97 11.56 11.23
N LYS A 553 -6.15 12.62 11.25
CA LYS A 553 -5.07 12.84 10.28
C LYS A 553 -4.03 11.72 10.33
N ALA A 554 -3.55 11.36 11.52
CA ALA A 554 -2.60 10.26 11.69
C ALA A 554 -3.18 8.92 11.17
N HIS A 555 -4.48 8.70 11.36
CA HIS A 555 -5.15 7.53 10.80
C HIS A 555 -5.23 7.56 9.27
N ALA A 556 -5.53 8.73 8.69
CA ALA A 556 -5.58 8.92 7.24
C ALA A 556 -4.21 8.71 6.58
N GLU A 557 -3.15 9.31 7.15
CA GLU A 557 -1.76 9.20 6.67
C GLU A 557 -1.25 7.76 6.74
N ARG A 558 -1.49 7.06 7.86
CA ARG A 558 -1.12 5.64 8.01
C ARG A 558 -1.71 4.73 6.91
N ASN A 559 -2.84 5.13 6.33
CA ASN A 559 -3.57 4.34 5.34
C ASN A 559 -3.46 4.92 3.91
N ASP A 560 -2.54 5.86 3.64
CA ASP A 560 -2.41 6.57 2.35
C ASP A 560 -3.73 7.19 1.85
N GLY A 561 -4.66 7.46 2.78
CA GLY A 561 -6.05 7.76 2.47
C GLY A 561 -6.24 9.10 1.76
N LEU A 562 -5.30 10.02 1.93
CA LEU A 562 -5.38 11.37 1.38
C LEU A 562 -5.24 11.40 -0.15
N ASN A 563 -4.61 10.38 -0.75
CA ASN A 563 -4.45 10.28 -2.20
C ASN A 563 -5.77 10.09 -2.96
N TYR A 564 -6.83 9.64 -2.26
CA TYR A 564 -8.15 9.42 -2.85
C TYR A 564 -9.04 10.66 -2.82
N VAL A 565 -8.64 11.71 -2.09
CA VAL A 565 -9.48 12.89 -1.88
C VAL A 565 -9.22 13.95 -2.94
N ARG A 566 -10.29 14.41 -3.60
CA ARG A 566 -10.33 15.56 -4.48
C ARG A 566 -10.95 16.72 -3.72
N TYR A 567 -10.09 17.59 -3.19
CA TYR A 567 -10.47 18.82 -2.51
C TYR A 567 -11.01 19.87 -3.47
N ASN A 568 -11.86 20.75 -2.98
CA ASN A 568 -12.51 21.81 -3.76
C ASN A 568 -13.38 21.26 -4.90
N PHE A 569 -14.01 20.09 -4.70
CA PHE A 569 -14.99 19.50 -5.63
C PHE A 569 -16.33 19.32 -4.94
N GLU A 570 -17.29 20.18 -5.28
CA GLU A 570 -18.67 20.07 -4.85
C GLU A 570 -19.42 19.09 -5.74
N VAL A 571 -20.08 18.09 -5.15
CA VAL A 571 -21.00 17.22 -5.88
C VAL A 571 -22.30 18.00 -6.12
N VAL A 572 -22.61 18.27 -7.38
CA VAL A 572 -23.77 19.07 -7.77
C VAL A 572 -24.96 18.22 -8.19
N GLU A 573 -24.71 17.03 -8.75
CA GLU A 573 -25.78 16.14 -9.21
C GLU A 573 -25.33 14.68 -9.19
N VAL A 574 -26.25 13.78 -8.83
CA VAL A 574 -26.12 12.33 -8.83
C VAL A 574 -27.37 11.75 -9.47
N LYS A 575 -27.20 11.04 -10.58
CA LYS A 575 -28.27 10.38 -11.33
C LYS A 575 -27.98 8.91 -11.54
N ARG A 576 -29.03 8.11 -11.65
CA ARG A 576 -28.94 6.76 -12.23
C ARG A 576 -28.49 6.88 -13.69
N CYS A 577 -27.62 5.97 -14.15
CA CYS A 577 -27.30 5.89 -15.58
C CYS A 577 -28.50 5.36 -16.38
N ASP A 578 -28.55 5.62 -17.70
CA ASP A 578 -29.64 5.13 -18.56
C ASP A 578 -29.77 3.59 -18.53
N ASP A 579 -28.66 2.88 -18.32
CA ASP A 579 -28.60 1.42 -18.20
C ASP A 579 -28.64 0.91 -16.75
N TYR A 580 -29.01 1.75 -15.77
CA TYR A 580 -29.00 1.44 -14.33
C TYR A 580 -29.73 0.14 -13.99
N GLU A 581 -30.85 -0.14 -14.65
CA GLU A 581 -31.62 -1.36 -14.41
C GLU A 581 -30.80 -2.64 -14.63
N ILE A 582 -29.80 -2.59 -15.52
CA ILE A 582 -28.89 -3.71 -15.80
C ILE A 582 -27.60 -3.56 -14.98
N THR A 583 -27.03 -2.37 -14.93
CA THR A 583 -25.65 -2.15 -14.45
C THR A 583 -25.56 -1.72 -12.99
N GLY A 584 -26.59 -1.06 -12.45
CA GLY A 584 -26.58 -0.45 -11.12
C GLY A 584 -25.65 0.76 -10.98
N LYS A 585 -25.22 1.37 -12.09
CA LYS A 585 -24.20 2.44 -12.12
C LYS A 585 -24.77 3.85 -11.99
N TRP A 586 -23.93 4.76 -11.51
CA TRP A 586 -24.30 6.13 -11.19
C TRP A 586 -23.46 7.14 -11.95
N ALA A 587 -24.11 8.17 -12.47
CA ALA A 587 -23.46 9.37 -13.01
C ALA A 587 -23.37 10.41 -11.89
N VAL A 588 -22.15 10.88 -11.59
CA VAL A 588 -21.88 11.89 -10.57
C VAL A 588 -21.25 13.10 -11.24
N THR A 589 -21.94 14.23 -11.15
CA THR A 589 -21.49 15.52 -11.64
C THR A 589 -20.89 16.32 -10.49
N VAL A 590 -19.66 16.80 -10.70
CA VAL A 590 -18.90 17.60 -9.73
C VAL A 590 -18.52 18.94 -10.32
N ARG A 591 -18.49 19.97 -9.48
CA ARG A 591 -18.01 21.31 -9.80
C ARG A 591 -16.77 21.62 -8.99
N ASN A 592 -15.68 22.01 -9.65
CA ASN A 592 -14.52 22.58 -8.98
C ASN A 592 -14.89 23.95 -8.40
N THR A 593 -14.78 24.12 -7.09
CA THR A 593 -15.22 25.35 -6.38
C THR A 593 -14.25 26.53 -6.60
N ILE A 594 -13.04 26.27 -7.11
CA ILE A 594 -12.04 27.29 -7.44
C ILE A 594 -12.16 27.71 -8.91
N SER A 595 -12.11 26.76 -9.85
CA SER A 595 -12.12 27.07 -11.29
C SER A 595 -13.53 27.24 -11.88
N GLY A 596 -14.56 26.73 -11.20
CA GLY A 596 -15.93 26.65 -11.72
C GLY A 596 -16.16 25.53 -12.74
N GLU A 597 -15.13 24.76 -13.09
CA GLU A 597 -15.21 23.66 -14.05
C GLU A 597 -16.18 22.58 -13.57
N VAL A 598 -17.02 22.08 -14.49
CA VAL A 598 -17.99 21.01 -14.21
C VAL A 598 -17.62 19.78 -15.01
N SER A 599 -17.62 18.61 -14.37
CA SER A 599 -17.35 17.33 -15.00
C SER A 599 -18.28 16.25 -14.46
N THR A 600 -18.55 15.22 -15.27
CA THR A 600 -19.39 14.08 -14.89
C THR A 600 -18.59 12.79 -15.04
N GLY A 601 -18.62 11.93 -14.02
CA GLY A 601 -18.00 10.61 -14.02
C GLY A 601 -19.02 9.51 -13.76
N VAL A 602 -18.75 8.30 -14.27
CA VAL A 602 -19.57 7.10 -14.02
C VAL A 602 -18.88 6.18 -13.01
N TYR A 603 -19.67 5.70 -12.04
CA TYR A 603 -19.22 4.90 -10.90
C TYR A 603 -20.10 3.66 -10.72
N ASP A 604 -19.46 2.56 -10.31
CA ASP A 604 -20.12 1.27 -10.06
C ASP A 604 -20.88 1.26 -8.72
N ALA A 605 -20.45 2.09 -7.75
CA ALA A 605 -21.18 2.29 -6.50
C ALA A 605 -20.91 3.68 -5.89
N LEU A 606 -21.79 4.12 -4.98
CA LEU A 606 -21.73 5.41 -4.29
C LEU A 606 -21.82 5.26 -2.77
N ILE A 607 -21.03 6.06 -2.05
CA ILE A 607 -21.16 6.23 -0.61
C ILE A 607 -21.45 7.69 -0.30
N VAL A 608 -22.63 7.97 0.26
CA VAL A 608 -23.04 9.31 0.70
C VAL A 608 -22.57 9.53 2.13
N SER A 609 -21.60 10.42 2.32
CA SER A 609 -20.91 10.71 3.61
C SER A 609 -21.00 12.18 4.02
N THR A 610 -21.99 12.92 3.52
CA THR A 610 -22.18 14.36 3.80
C THR A 610 -22.72 14.66 5.20
N GLY A 611 -23.11 13.62 5.96
CA GLY A 611 -23.59 13.73 7.33
C GLY A 611 -24.99 14.36 7.46
N HIS A 612 -25.41 14.62 8.70
CA HIS A 612 -26.78 15.07 9.04
C HIS A 612 -26.82 16.38 9.85
N ILE A 613 -25.68 17.05 10.03
CA ILE A 613 -25.52 18.31 10.78
C ILE A 613 -24.98 19.44 9.91
N ASN A 614 -25.52 19.58 8.69
CA ASN A 614 -24.99 20.50 7.68
C ASN A 614 -25.86 21.75 7.45
N ARG A 615 -27.11 21.79 7.94
CA ARG A 615 -28.00 22.95 7.82
C ARG A 615 -28.57 23.37 9.18
N PRO A 616 -28.37 24.61 9.63
CA PRO A 616 -29.04 25.16 10.81
C PRO A 616 -30.58 25.08 10.72
N LYS A 617 -31.26 24.70 11.81
CA LYS A 617 -32.73 24.81 11.94
C LYS A 617 -33.06 26.10 12.68
N MET A 618 -33.42 27.15 11.95
CA MET A 618 -33.82 28.43 12.53
C MET A 618 -35.34 28.48 12.71
N PRO A 619 -35.86 28.33 13.95
CA PRO A 619 -37.27 28.59 14.20
C PRO A 619 -37.59 30.07 14.02
N SER A 620 -38.83 30.36 13.64
CA SER A 620 -39.37 31.72 13.59
C SER A 620 -40.22 31.97 14.85
N TYR A 621 -40.06 33.14 15.44
CA TYR A 621 -40.82 33.62 16.59
C TYR A 621 -41.61 34.89 16.24
N PRO A 622 -42.77 35.13 16.88
CA PRO A 622 -43.51 36.38 16.71
C PRO A 622 -42.65 37.61 17.07
N GLY A 623 -42.64 38.62 16.21
CA GLY A 623 -41.89 39.87 16.42
C GLY A 623 -40.38 39.77 16.21
N GLN A 624 -39.85 38.64 15.71
CA GLN A 624 -38.41 38.41 15.58
C GLN A 624 -37.73 39.40 14.61
N ASP A 625 -38.47 39.88 13.62
CA ASP A 625 -38.13 40.93 12.67
C ASP A 625 -38.01 42.33 13.30
N LEU A 626 -38.61 42.55 14.47
CA LEU A 626 -38.50 43.82 15.21
C LEU A 626 -37.19 43.95 15.99
N PHE A 627 -36.50 42.84 16.26
CA PHE A 627 -35.33 42.81 17.13
C PHE A 627 -34.15 43.55 16.50
N LYS A 628 -33.69 44.63 17.15
CA LYS A 628 -32.59 45.47 16.69
C LYS A 628 -31.20 44.90 17.02
N GLY A 629 -31.14 43.92 17.92
CA GLY A 629 -29.91 43.23 18.29
C GLY A 629 -29.46 42.20 17.23
N LYS A 630 -28.39 41.46 17.53
CA LYS A 630 -27.84 40.47 16.59
C LYS A 630 -28.41 39.08 16.85
N ILE A 631 -29.04 38.46 15.86
CA ILE A 631 -29.38 37.03 15.92
C ILE A 631 -28.32 36.25 15.14
N ILE A 632 -27.73 35.26 15.78
CA ILE A 632 -26.81 34.31 15.14
C ILE A 632 -27.23 32.89 15.44
N TYR A 633 -26.70 31.94 14.68
CA TYR A 633 -26.83 30.53 15.01
C TYR A 633 -25.52 30.00 15.61
N SER A 634 -25.61 28.94 16.44
CA SER A 634 -24.44 28.39 17.15
C SER A 634 -23.28 27.96 16.23
N HIS A 635 -23.59 27.56 14.99
CA HIS A 635 -22.63 27.29 13.89
C HIS A 635 -21.67 28.46 13.59
N SER A 636 -22.13 29.70 13.78
CA SER A 636 -21.37 30.93 13.49
C SER A 636 -20.64 31.48 14.71
N LEU A 637 -20.67 30.78 15.85
CA LEU A 637 -19.94 31.18 17.06
C LEU A 637 -18.48 30.76 16.95
N LYS A 638 -17.60 31.73 16.63
CA LYS A 638 -16.16 31.50 16.34
C LYS A 638 -15.18 32.05 17.35
N GLY A 639 -15.67 32.80 18.32
CA GLY A 639 -14.89 33.33 19.44
C GLY A 639 -15.79 34.19 20.32
N VAL A 640 -15.34 34.48 21.54
CA VAL A 640 -16.19 35.15 22.53
C VAL A 640 -16.07 36.68 22.55
N GLU A 641 -14.95 37.23 22.05
CA GLU A 641 -14.64 38.66 22.17
C GLU A 641 -15.75 39.61 21.67
N PRO A 642 -16.46 39.32 20.55
CA PRO A 642 -17.58 40.15 20.09
C PRO A 642 -18.77 40.27 21.05
N TYR A 643 -18.81 39.43 22.10
CA TYR A 643 -19.87 39.36 23.10
C TYR A 643 -19.46 39.97 24.45
N ARG A 644 -18.27 40.57 24.55
CA ARG A 644 -17.80 41.24 25.77
C ARG A 644 -18.80 42.31 26.22
N ASN A 645 -19.13 42.30 27.51
CA ASN A 645 -20.06 43.23 28.16
C ASN A 645 -21.47 43.29 27.56
N LYS A 646 -21.85 42.32 26.70
CA LYS A 646 -23.20 42.21 26.14
C LYS A 646 -24.09 41.31 26.97
N THR A 647 -25.40 41.50 26.85
CA THR A 647 -26.41 40.57 27.34
C THR A 647 -26.76 39.57 26.25
N ILE A 648 -26.50 38.30 26.51
CA ILE A 648 -26.63 37.20 25.55
C ILE A 648 -27.81 36.32 25.92
N LEU A 649 -28.64 35.95 24.95
CA LEU A 649 -29.67 34.95 25.09
C LEU A 649 -29.32 33.73 24.21
N VAL A 650 -29.13 32.56 24.81
CA VAL A 650 -28.94 31.31 24.10
C VAL A 650 -30.25 30.54 24.07
N VAL A 651 -30.72 30.15 22.89
CA VAL A 651 -32.00 29.44 22.68
C VAL A 651 -31.73 27.97 22.39
N GLY A 652 -32.20 27.09 23.27
CA GLY A 652 -32.04 25.65 23.16
C GLY A 652 -30.96 25.09 24.10
N MET A 653 -31.30 24.00 24.79
CA MET A 653 -30.47 23.38 25.82
C MET A 653 -29.81 22.07 25.35
N GLY A 654 -29.41 22.00 24.07
CA GLY A 654 -28.55 20.92 23.56
C GLY A 654 -27.08 21.17 23.92
N CYS A 655 -26.18 20.23 23.60
CA CYS A 655 -24.75 20.39 23.91
C CYS A 655 -24.16 21.71 23.37
N SER A 656 -24.47 22.07 22.12
CA SER A 656 -24.03 23.35 21.54
C SER A 656 -24.58 24.58 22.27
N GLY A 657 -25.81 24.51 22.78
CA GLY A 657 -26.40 25.62 23.54
C GLY A 657 -25.78 25.76 24.93
N LEU A 658 -25.51 24.64 25.60
CA LEU A 658 -24.80 24.65 26.88
C LEU A 658 -23.38 25.19 26.73
N ASP A 659 -22.63 24.70 25.75
CA ASP A 659 -21.25 25.14 25.52
C ASP A 659 -21.24 26.63 25.10
N ALA A 660 -22.14 27.08 24.22
CA ALA A 660 -22.26 28.50 23.85
C ALA A 660 -22.58 29.40 25.05
N ALA A 661 -23.51 28.98 25.93
CA ALA A 661 -23.87 29.74 27.13
C ALA A 661 -22.69 29.83 28.12
N VAL A 662 -21.99 28.72 28.34
CA VAL A 662 -20.81 28.67 29.21
C VAL A 662 -19.67 29.51 28.64
N GLU A 663 -19.41 29.42 27.34
CA GLU A 663 -18.28 30.10 26.69
C GLU A 663 -18.48 31.62 26.68
N THR A 664 -19.65 32.07 26.21
CA THR A 664 -19.97 33.51 26.14
C THR A 664 -20.06 34.16 27.52
N ASN A 665 -20.48 33.43 28.55
CA ASN A 665 -20.51 33.92 29.93
C ASN A 665 -19.14 34.41 30.45
N ASN A 666 -18.02 33.92 29.90
CA ASN A 666 -16.69 34.34 30.35
C ASN A 666 -16.38 35.82 30.06
N VAL A 667 -17.12 36.45 29.14
CA VAL A 667 -16.92 37.87 28.77
C VAL A 667 -18.21 38.68 28.74
N ALA A 668 -19.37 38.02 28.63
CA ALA A 668 -20.67 38.66 28.60
C ALA A 668 -21.02 39.31 29.94
N LYS A 669 -21.82 40.39 29.89
CA LYS A 669 -22.38 41.03 31.09
C LYS A 669 -23.38 40.10 31.77
N LYS A 670 -24.19 39.38 30.99
CA LYS A 670 -25.22 38.47 31.47
C LYS A 670 -25.57 37.46 30.38
N VAL A 671 -25.86 36.22 30.78
CA VAL A 671 -26.28 35.17 29.85
C VAL A 671 -27.60 34.54 30.32
N TYR A 672 -28.57 34.50 29.42
CA TYR A 672 -29.83 33.79 29.58
C TYR A 672 -29.81 32.50 28.73
N LEU A 673 -30.34 31.41 29.26
CA LEU A 673 -30.47 30.13 28.56
C LEU A 673 -31.94 29.73 28.50
N SER A 674 -32.55 29.90 27.33
CA SER A 674 -33.96 29.59 27.10
C SER A 674 -34.16 28.14 26.66
N THR A 675 -35.15 27.47 27.24
CA THR A 675 -35.55 26.12 26.84
C THR A 675 -37.04 25.89 27.02
N ARG A 676 -37.66 25.15 26.10
CA ARG A 676 -39.10 24.85 26.14
C ARG A 676 -39.48 23.76 27.13
N SER A 677 -38.66 22.72 27.24
CA SER A 677 -39.03 21.48 27.94
C SER A 677 -37.94 20.99 28.92
N GLY A 678 -36.98 21.86 29.27
CA GLY A 678 -35.79 21.45 30.01
C GLY A 678 -34.92 20.42 29.25
N ARG A 679 -33.84 20.00 29.90
CA ARG A 679 -32.98 18.90 29.42
C ARG A 679 -32.24 18.25 30.58
N HIS A 680 -32.18 16.92 30.59
CA HIS A 680 -31.26 16.18 31.46
C HIS A 680 -29.82 16.48 31.06
N VAL A 681 -28.97 16.80 32.04
CA VAL A 681 -27.55 17.11 31.84
C VAL A 681 -26.70 16.06 32.55
N ILE A 682 -25.79 15.41 31.83
CA ILE A 682 -24.80 14.49 32.38
C ILE A 682 -23.45 15.19 32.42
N ASN A 683 -22.73 15.06 33.54
CA ASN A 683 -21.37 15.56 33.66
C ASN A 683 -20.38 14.63 32.94
N ARG A 684 -19.40 15.20 32.22
CA ARG A 684 -18.27 14.42 31.65
C ARG A 684 -17.47 13.68 32.74
N ILE A 685 -17.40 14.25 33.93
CA ILE A 685 -16.74 13.66 35.10
C ILE A 685 -17.73 12.75 35.81
N GLY A 686 -17.53 11.44 35.68
CA GLY A 686 -18.31 10.41 36.34
C GLY A 686 -17.77 10.06 37.73
N LEU A 687 -18.26 8.93 38.27
CA LEU A 687 -17.90 8.45 39.60
C LEU A 687 -16.38 8.26 39.73
N ASN A 688 -15.81 8.68 40.85
CA ASN A 688 -14.36 8.62 41.14
C ASN A 688 -13.47 9.37 40.13
N GLY A 689 -14.02 10.32 39.36
CA GLY A 689 -13.26 11.11 38.39
C GLY A 689 -12.99 10.43 37.06
N TYR A 690 -13.54 9.24 36.81
CA TYR A 690 -13.46 8.58 35.51
C TYR A 690 -14.41 9.25 34.50
N PRO A 691 -14.15 9.13 33.19
CA PRO A 691 -15.13 9.51 32.18
C PRO A 691 -16.48 8.80 32.39
N TYR A 692 -17.60 9.54 32.28
CA TYR A 692 -18.93 8.98 32.55
C TYR A 692 -19.25 7.77 31.66
N ASP A 693 -18.89 7.84 30.39
CA ASP A 693 -19.16 6.81 29.39
C ASP A 693 -18.29 5.57 29.58
N TYR A 694 -17.05 5.74 30.04
CA TYR A 694 -16.17 4.64 30.43
C TYR A 694 -16.74 3.81 31.59
N ILE A 695 -17.59 4.42 32.44
CA ILE A 695 -18.31 3.73 33.51
C ILE A 695 -19.63 3.15 33.00
N LEU A 696 -20.42 3.93 32.25
CA LEU A 696 -21.82 3.62 31.99
C LEU A 696 -22.06 2.82 30.71
N ILE A 697 -21.17 2.90 29.72
CA ILE A 697 -21.35 2.21 28.43
C ILE A 697 -20.73 0.81 28.50
N ARG A 698 -21.51 -0.11 29.11
CA ARG A 698 -21.14 -1.52 29.29
C ARG A 698 -22.23 -2.42 28.75
N PRO A 699 -21.91 -3.59 28.18
CA PRO A 699 -22.91 -4.49 27.60
C PRO A 699 -24.02 -4.86 28.58
N TYR A 700 -23.68 -5.26 29.82
CA TYR A 700 -24.69 -5.68 30.79
C TYR A 700 -25.64 -4.55 31.24
N LEU A 701 -25.18 -3.29 31.27
CA LEU A 701 -26.04 -2.14 31.61
C LEU A 701 -26.98 -1.79 30.45
N TYR A 702 -26.46 -1.83 29.21
CA TYR A 702 -27.28 -1.56 28.02
C TYR A 702 -28.31 -2.66 27.77
N GLN A 703 -28.03 -3.91 28.15
CA GLN A 703 -28.99 -5.01 28.10
C GLN A 703 -30.22 -4.75 28.99
N LEU A 704 -30.11 -3.94 30.05
CA LEU A 704 -31.28 -3.57 30.86
C LEU A 704 -32.33 -2.81 30.05
N LEU A 705 -31.91 -2.05 29.02
CA LEU A 705 -32.83 -1.36 28.10
C LEU A 705 -33.58 -2.32 27.17
N ASP A 706 -33.09 -3.55 27.00
CA ASP A 706 -33.74 -4.60 26.21
C ASP A 706 -34.66 -5.48 27.08
N ILE A 707 -34.37 -5.57 28.39
CA ILE A 707 -35.11 -6.40 29.35
C ILE A 707 -36.24 -5.63 30.03
N PHE A 708 -36.00 -4.37 30.42
CA PHE A 708 -36.94 -3.56 31.18
C PHE A 708 -37.48 -2.37 30.37
N PRO A 709 -38.69 -1.85 30.70
CA PRO A 709 -39.20 -0.63 30.10
C PRO A 709 -38.23 0.56 30.27
N ALA A 710 -38.05 1.35 29.21
CA ALA A 710 -37.09 2.46 29.21
C ALA A 710 -37.36 3.50 30.32
N SER A 711 -38.62 3.72 30.71
CA SER A 711 -39.00 4.60 31.82
C SER A 711 -38.50 4.09 33.17
N PHE A 712 -38.58 2.78 33.43
CA PHE A 712 -38.07 2.17 34.66
C PHE A 712 -36.54 2.27 34.73
N VAL A 713 -35.84 1.94 33.65
CA VAL A 713 -34.36 2.07 33.59
C VAL A 713 -33.95 3.54 33.73
N SER A 714 -34.73 4.47 33.15
CA SER A 714 -34.52 5.90 33.31
C SER A 714 -34.65 6.33 34.76
N TRP A 715 -35.73 5.94 35.44
CA TRP A 715 -35.95 6.26 36.85
C TRP A 715 -34.80 5.76 37.75
N CYS A 716 -34.33 4.53 37.52
CA CYS A 716 -33.16 3.98 38.22
C CYS A 716 -31.89 4.82 37.97
N PHE A 717 -31.68 5.26 36.73
CA PHE A 717 -30.51 6.07 36.36
C PHE A 717 -30.60 7.50 36.89
N GLU A 718 -31.78 8.11 36.82
CA GLU A 718 -32.10 9.44 37.35
C GLU A 718 -31.79 9.48 38.85
N THR A 719 -32.45 8.60 39.60
CA THR A 719 -32.36 8.53 41.07
C THR A 719 -30.97 8.09 41.54
N GLY A 720 -30.38 7.09 40.89
CA GLY A 720 -29.14 6.47 41.35
C GLY A 720 -27.86 7.18 40.90
N TYR A 721 -27.90 7.96 39.82
CA TYR A 721 -26.71 8.54 39.21
C TYR A 721 -26.82 10.03 38.89
N LEU A 722 -27.87 10.47 38.18
CA LEU A 722 -27.97 11.86 37.73
C LEU A 722 -28.23 12.85 38.85
N ASP A 723 -29.22 12.59 39.70
CA ASP A 723 -29.59 13.51 40.76
C ASP A 723 -28.43 13.75 41.71
N ASN A 724 -27.63 12.70 41.98
CA ASN A 724 -26.40 12.79 42.77
C ASN A 724 -25.31 13.71 42.17
N GLN A 725 -25.37 14.05 40.88
CA GLN A 725 -24.45 15.01 40.25
C GLN A 725 -24.99 16.44 40.31
N PHE A 726 -26.26 16.61 39.94
CA PHE A 726 -26.98 17.88 40.01
C PHE A 726 -28.48 17.57 39.94
N HIS A 727 -29.24 17.87 41.00
CA HIS A 727 -30.69 17.63 41.02
C HIS A 727 -31.40 18.52 40.00
N HIS A 728 -31.93 17.94 38.91
CA HIS A 728 -32.57 18.69 37.82
C HIS A 728 -33.90 19.34 38.21
N ASN A 729 -34.51 18.94 39.32
CA ASN A 729 -35.67 19.64 39.90
C ASN A 729 -35.35 21.06 40.41
N LEU A 730 -34.07 21.40 40.54
CA LEU A 730 -33.61 22.75 40.87
C LEU A 730 -33.57 23.69 39.64
N TYR A 731 -33.84 23.17 38.45
CA TYR A 731 -33.94 23.98 37.23
C TYR A 731 -35.21 24.83 37.23
N SER A 732 -35.10 26.06 36.74
CA SER A 732 -36.25 26.93 36.48
C SER A 732 -37.19 26.34 35.43
N VAL A 733 -36.67 25.52 34.51
CA VAL A 733 -37.46 24.69 33.59
C VAL A 733 -37.03 23.23 33.75
N VAL A 734 -37.81 22.50 34.55
CA VAL A 734 -37.58 21.08 34.85
C VAL A 734 -37.86 20.23 33.59
N PRO A 735 -37.03 19.23 33.28
CA PRO A 735 -37.30 18.29 32.20
C PRO A 735 -38.64 17.55 32.41
N ASP A 736 -39.51 17.58 31.39
CA ASP A 736 -40.83 16.93 31.40
C ASP A 736 -40.84 15.48 30.89
N HIS A 737 -39.65 14.90 30.72
CA HIS A 737 -39.43 13.60 30.12
C HIS A 737 -38.32 12.85 30.85
N HIS A 738 -38.32 11.53 30.72
CA HIS A 738 -37.23 10.69 31.24
C HIS A 738 -35.93 10.86 30.43
N VAL A 739 -34.78 10.65 31.09
CA VAL A 739 -33.42 10.78 30.54
C VAL A 739 -33.19 9.96 29.28
N PHE A 740 -33.81 8.78 29.16
CA PHE A 740 -33.65 7.94 27.97
C PHE A 740 -34.73 8.17 26.90
N SER A 741 -35.73 9.02 27.16
CA SER A 741 -36.77 9.39 26.20
C SER A 741 -36.39 10.59 25.32
N LYS A 742 -35.29 11.27 25.62
CA LYS A 742 -34.74 12.37 24.82
C LYS A 742 -33.23 12.44 25.08
N ASP A 743 -32.41 12.68 24.06
CA ASP A 743 -30.95 12.59 24.25
C ASP A 743 -30.47 13.51 25.41
N PRO A 744 -29.69 13.08 26.39
CA PRO A 744 -29.19 13.99 27.42
C PRO A 744 -28.16 14.97 26.82
N ALA A 745 -28.02 16.15 27.41
CA ALA A 745 -26.93 17.06 27.09
C ALA A 745 -25.72 16.76 27.96
N ILE A 746 -24.51 16.81 27.38
CA ILE A 746 -23.28 16.54 28.12
C ILE A 746 -22.58 17.87 28.42
N SER A 747 -22.45 18.23 29.69
CA SER A 747 -21.73 19.44 30.11
C SER A 747 -21.24 19.33 31.55
N SER A 748 -20.02 19.77 31.81
CA SER A 748 -19.41 19.76 33.15
C SER A 748 -19.50 21.09 33.88
N GLN A 749 -19.80 22.18 33.17
CA GLN A 749 -19.72 23.54 33.72
C GLN A 749 -21.09 24.18 33.93
N ILE A 750 -22.15 23.71 33.23
CA ILE A 750 -23.44 24.40 33.30
C ILE A 750 -24.01 24.43 34.73
N GLY A 751 -23.87 23.35 35.50
CA GLY A 751 -24.38 23.31 36.89
C GLY A 751 -23.76 24.39 37.77
N SER A 752 -22.44 24.62 37.68
CA SER A 752 -21.77 25.68 38.44
C SER A 752 -22.12 27.08 37.95
N LYS A 753 -22.41 27.24 36.65
CA LYS A 753 -22.86 28.52 36.09
C LYS A 753 -24.31 28.85 36.48
N LEU A 754 -25.17 27.84 36.59
CA LEU A 754 -26.56 28.00 37.05
C LEU A 754 -26.61 28.39 38.54
N ILE A 755 -25.90 27.66 39.42
CA ILE A 755 -25.95 27.91 40.87
C ILE A 755 -25.36 29.27 41.29
N THR A 756 -24.38 29.77 40.54
CA THR A 756 -23.78 31.10 40.76
C THR A 756 -24.60 32.24 40.15
N GLY A 757 -25.65 31.92 39.38
CA GLY A 757 -26.43 32.92 38.63
C GLY A 757 -25.70 33.51 37.42
N ALA A 758 -24.52 33.00 37.07
CA ALA A 758 -23.74 33.44 35.92
C ALA A 758 -24.49 33.17 34.59
N VAL A 759 -25.19 32.04 34.52
CA VAL A 759 -26.17 31.73 33.47
C VAL A 759 -27.54 31.59 34.13
N ILE A 760 -28.55 32.27 33.60
CA ILE A 760 -29.92 32.22 34.13
C ILE A 760 -30.81 31.46 33.16
N GLN A 761 -31.41 30.37 33.64
CA GLN A 761 -32.36 29.60 32.82
C GLN A 761 -33.69 30.35 32.70
N LYS A 762 -34.27 30.33 31.50
CA LYS A 762 -35.55 30.95 31.17
C LYS A 762 -36.46 29.96 30.41
N PRO A 763 -37.80 30.12 30.48
CA PRO A 763 -38.73 29.36 29.64
C PRO A 763 -38.58 29.74 28.15
N ASP A 764 -39.41 29.15 27.30
CA ASP A 764 -39.44 29.44 25.87
C ASP A 764 -39.74 30.93 25.61
N ILE A 765 -39.37 31.42 24.42
CA ILE A 765 -39.70 32.78 23.99
C ILE A 765 -41.16 32.81 23.56
N GLU A 766 -41.92 33.78 24.05
CA GLU A 766 -43.29 34.07 23.60
C GLU A 766 -43.25 34.99 22.38
N THR A 767 -42.54 36.12 22.48
CA THR A 767 -42.37 37.08 21.39
C THR A 767 -41.08 37.88 21.55
N PHE A 768 -40.53 38.36 20.43
CA PHE A 768 -39.43 39.31 20.40
C PHE A 768 -39.95 40.75 20.48
N ALA A 769 -39.16 41.61 21.13
CA ALA A 769 -39.35 43.05 21.16
C ALA A 769 -38.14 43.74 20.51
N GLU A 770 -38.16 45.07 20.38
CA GLU A 770 -37.08 45.81 19.72
C GLU A 770 -35.70 45.63 20.38
N ASP A 771 -35.63 45.59 21.72
CA ASP A 771 -34.39 45.53 22.50
C ASP A 771 -34.25 44.24 23.35
N GLY A 772 -35.07 43.22 23.10
CA GLY A 772 -35.08 42.00 23.91
C GLY A 772 -36.15 40.98 23.52
N VAL A 773 -36.54 40.15 24.48
CA VAL A 773 -37.59 39.13 24.33
C VAL A 773 -38.51 39.09 25.54
N VAL A 774 -39.75 38.66 25.33
CA VAL A 774 -40.70 38.28 26.39
C VAL A 774 -40.72 36.75 26.47
N PHE A 775 -40.47 36.20 27.64
CA PHE A 775 -40.54 34.75 27.87
C PHE A 775 -41.96 34.32 28.24
N LYS A 776 -42.29 33.05 28.00
CA LYS A 776 -43.61 32.49 28.37
C LYS A 776 -43.89 32.64 29.85
N GLY A 777 -45.04 33.23 30.17
CA GLY A 777 -45.47 33.50 31.54
C GLY A 777 -44.89 34.77 32.16
N GLU A 778 -44.06 35.52 31.43
CA GLU A 778 -43.54 36.83 31.82
C GLU A 778 -44.23 37.93 30.99
N THR A 779 -44.37 39.12 31.57
CA THR A 779 -44.95 40.30 30.89
C THR A 779 -43.90 41.36 30.52
N GLU A 780 -42.74 41.33 31.18
CA GLU A 780 -41.67 42.29 30.97
C GLU A 780 -40.70 41.85 29.87
N VAL A 781 -40.20 42.83 29.11
CA VAL A 781 -39.15 42.59 28.11
C VAL A 781 -37.82 42.36 28.83
N THR A 782 -37.26 41.16 28.67
CA THR A 782 -35.88 40.88 29.07
C THR A 782 -34.94 41.34 27.96
N LYS A 783 -34.14 42.38 28.25
CA LYS A 783 -33.18 42.95 27.29
C LYS A 783 -32.15 41.92 26.84
N ALA A 784 -31.82 41.93 25.55
CA ALA A 784 -30.76 41.12 24.98
C ALA A 784 -30.11 41.86 23.80
N ASP A 785 -28.78 41.91 23.78
CA ASP A 785 -28.03 42.50 22.66
C ASP A 785 -27.81 41.47 21.53
N VAL A 786 -27.71 40.19 21.91
CA VAL A 786 -27.45 39.08 20.98
C VAL A 786 -28.28 37.86 21.36
N VAL A 787 -28.88 37.23 20.35
CA VAL A 787 -29.54 35.93 20.48
C VAL A 787 -28.76 34.86 19.71
N ILE A 788 -28.37 33.78 20.38
CA ILE A 788 -27.67 32.63 19.82
C ILE A 788 -28.63 31.45 19.72
N MET A 789 -29.04 31.14 18.50
CA MET A 789 -29.91 30.00 18.20
C MET A 789 -29.09 28.69 18.23
N ALA A 790 -29.30 27.88 19.26
CA ALA A 790 -28.74 26.53 19.42
C ALA A 790 -29.85 25.46 19.26
N THR A 791 -30.69 25.66 18.26
CA THR A 791 -31.96 24.96 18.00
C THR A 791 -31.82 23.67 17.19
N GLY A 792 -30.58 23.29 16.88
CA GLY A 792 -30.24 22.03 16.21
C GLY A 792 -30.26 22.13 14.69
N TYR A 793 -29.87 21.03 14.03
CA TYR A 793 -29.64 20.97 12.60
C TYR A 793 -30.70 20.12 11.87
N THR A 794 -30.87 20.41 10.58
CA THR A 794 -31.56 19.60 9.58
C THR A 794 -30.55 19.14 8.50
N TRP A 795 -31.01 18.30 7.58
CA TRP A 795 -30.22 17.74 6.48
C TRP A 795 -30.94 17.96 5.15
N LYS A 796 -30.18 18.05 4.06
CA LYS A 796 -30.69 17.97 2.69
C LYS A 796 -29.65 17.28 1.82
N PHE A 797 -30.11 16.56 0.81
CA PHE A 797 -29.28 15.95 -0.23
C PHE A 797 -29.66 16.53 -1.60
N PRO A 798 -29.45 17.85 -1.82
CA PRO A 798 -30.00 18.55 -2.99
C PRO A 798 -29.41 18.07 -4.33
N TYR A 799 -28.29 17.36 -4.29
CA TYR A 799 -27.62 16.80 -5.45
C TYR A 799 -28.13 15.39 -5.82
N LEU A 800 -28.96 14.74 -4.99
CA LEU A 800 -29.50 13.41 -5.30
C LEU A 800 -30.76 13.52 -6.16
N GLU A 801 -30.86 12.71 -7.21
CA GLU A 801 -32.09 12.47 -7.96
C GLU A 801 -33.28 12.12 -7.03
N GLU A 802 -34.46 12.61 -7.37
CA GLU A 802 -35.69 12.33 -6.63
C GLU A 802 -35.98 10.82 -6.56
N GLY A 803 -36.46 10.36 -5.41
CA GLY A 803 -36.75 8.95 -5.18
C GLY A 803 -35.52 8.06 -4.92
N ILE A 804 -34.31 8.60 -4.75
CA ILE A 804 -33.18 7.83 -4.16
C ILE A 804 -33.39 7.64 -2.66
N ILE A 805 -33.76 8.70 -1.95
CA ILE A 805 -34.22 8.65 -0.56
C ILE A 805 -35.73 8.91 -0.56
N ILE A 806 -36.46 8.04 0.13
CA ILE A 806 -37.89 8.21 0.39
C ILE A 806 -38.03 8.57 1.87
N GLU A 807 -38.63 9.73 2.13
CA GLU A 807 -38.98 10.22 3.46
C GLU A 807 -40.49 10.49 3.52
N ASP A 808 -41.17 9.91 4.51
CA ASP A 808 -42.55 10.27 4.85
C ASP A 808 -42.61 10.71 6.32
N LYS A 809 -42.86 12.00 6.56
CA LYS A 809 -43.01 12.59 7.92
C LYS A 809 -41.89 12.18 8.89
N GLY A 810 -40.63 12.18 8.44
CA GLY A 810 -39.47 11.80 9.26
C GLY A 810 -39.19 10.30 9.35
N LYS A 811 -39.89 9.46 8.59
CA LYS A 811 -39.61 8.03 8.41
C LYS A 811 -38.81 7.84 7.12
N PHE A 812 -37.53 7.48 7.26
CA PHE A 812 -36.65 7.12 6.14
C PHE A 812 -36.75 5.63 5.80
N ASP A 813 -36.84 5.30 4.52
CA ASP A 813 -36.79 3.92 4.02
C ASP A 813 -35.35 3.42 3.86
N LEU A 814 -34.61 3.35 4.98
CA LEU A 814 -33.21 2.91 5.03
C LEU A 814 -33.04 1.69 5.92
N TYR A 815 -32.58 0.58 5.34
CA TYR A 815 -32.20 -0.61 6.10
C TYR A 815 -30.96 -0.31 6.94
N LYS A 816 -31.11 -0.52 8.26
CA LYS A 816 -30.11 -0.18 9.26
C LYS A 816 -29.53 1.23 9.11
N CYS A 817 -30.29 2.20 8.62
CA CYS A 817 -29.82 3.58 8.36
C CYS A 817 -28.68 3.67 7.31
N VAL A 818 -28.54 2.68 6.43
CA VAL A 818 -27.47 2.61 5.41
C VAL A 818 -28.03 2.48 3.99
N PHE A 819 -28.78 1.41 3.71
CA PHE A 819 -29.17 1.06 2.34
C PHE A 819 -30.64 1.41 2.07
N PRO A 820 -30.96 2.16 1.00
CA PRO A 820 -32.34 2.37 0.58
C PRO A 820 -33.01 1.05 0.18
N ILE A 821 -34.17 0.75 0.76
CA ILE A 821 -34.77 -0.59 0.70
C ILE A 821 -35.44 -0.87 -0.66
N HIS A 822 -36.04 0.14 -1.27
CA HIS A 822 -36.76 0.05 -2.53
C HIS A 822 -35.85 -0.17 -3.75
N MET A 823 -34.57 0.20 -3.66
CA MET A 823 -33.63 0.14 -4.78
C MET A 823 -33.43 -1.29 -5.30
N LYS A 824 -33.20 -1.44 -6.60
CA LYS A 824 -32.95 -2.74 -7.24
C LYS A 824 -31.54 -3.27 -6.94
N HIS A 825 -30.56 -2.37 -7.01
CA HIS A 825 -29.14 -2.70 -6.81
C HIS A 825 -28.62 -2.13 -5.50
N SER A 826 -27.80 -2.89 -4.79
CA SER A 826 -27.15 -2.48 -3.53
C SER A 826 -25.88 -1.66 -3.77
N THR A 827 -25.94 -0.69 -4.69
CA THR A 827 -24.79 0.11 -5.16
C THR A 827 -24.79 1.55 -4.65
N ILE A 828 -25.68 1.91 -3.71
CA ILE A 828 -25.65 3.19 -3.02
C ILE A 828 -25.84 2.98 -1.51
N ALA A 829 -25.01 3.61 -0.70
CA ALA A 829 -25.05 3.51 0.76
C ALA A 829 -24.91 4.89 1.43
N PHE A 830 -25.66 5.11 2.50
CA PHE A 830 -25.56 6.28 3.37
C PHE A 830 -24.75 5.92 4.61
N VAL A 831 -23.64 6.62 4.83
CA VAL A 831 -22.72 6.33 5.95
C VAL A 831 -22.61 7.56 6.83
N GLY A 832 -22.76 7.38 8.15
CA GLY A 832 -22.86 8.47 9.11
C GLY A 832 -24.24 9.13 9.21
N PHE A 833 -25.25 8.60 8.51
CA PHE A 833 -26.63 9.10 8.55
C PHE A 833 -27.46 8.42 9.66
N PHE A 834 -27.01 8.53 10.91
CA PHE A 834 -27.68 8.00 12.09
C PHE A 834 -27.41 8.85 13.33
N LEU A 835 -28.26 8.70 14.35
CA LEU A 835 -28.16 9.40 15.64
C LEU A 835 -28.06 8.38 16.79
N PRO A 836 -26.84 8.13 17.30
CA PRO A 836 -26.64 7.15 18.35
C PRO A 836 -26.99 7.72 19.73
N PHE A 837 -27.62 6.89 20.56
CA PHE A 837 -27.57 7.01 22.01
C PHE A 837 -26.24 6.42 22.49
N GLY A 838 -25.21 7.26 22.52
CA GLY A 838 -23.82 6.90 22.83
C GLY A 838 -22.82 7.40 21.78
N PRO A 839 -21.57 6.87 21.78
CA PRO A 839 -20.52 7.24 20.83
C PRO A 839 -20.92 6.96 19.37
N GLY A 840 -20.65 7.92 18.48
CA GLY A 840 -20.98 7.79 17.06
C GLY A 840 -19.85 7.30 16.15
N ILE A 841 -18.60 7.40 16.57
CA ILE A 841 -17.45 7.03 15.72
C ILE A 841 -17.43 5.52 15.43
N PRO A 842 -17.51 4.61 16.44
CA PRO A 842 -17.43 3.17 16.17
C PRO A 842 -18.54 2.61 15.28
N PRO A 843 -19.84 2.94 15.46
CA PRO A 843 -20.87 2.47 14.54
C PRO A 843 -20.71 3.05 13.14
N GLY A 844 -20.19 4.28 13.00
CA GLY A 844 -19.86 4.85 11.70
C GLY A 844 -18.77 4.07 10.97
N GLU A 845 -17.70 3.67 11.68
CA GLU A 845 -16.67 2.79 11.12
C GLU A 845 -17.25 1.41 10.73
N LEU A 846 -18.13 0.84 11.56
CA LEU A 846 -18.78 -0.43 11.26
C LEU A 846 -19.71 -0.35 10.03
N GLN A 847 -20.42 0.77 9.84
CA GLN A 847 -21.15 1.02 8.59
C GLN A 847 -20.19 1.00 7.39
N CYS A 848 -19.05 1.70 7.48
CA CYS A 848 -18.03 1.71 6.42
C CYS A 848 -17.55 0.30 6.07
N ARG A 849 -17.17 -0.49 7.09
CA ARG A 849 -16.69 -1.87 6.92
C ARG A 849 -17.75 -2.77 6.30
N TRP A 850 -18.98 -2.70 6.79
CA TRP A 850 -20.07 -3.51 6.25
C TRP A 850 -20.37 -3.15 4.79
N VAL A 851 -20.49 -1.86 4.47
CA VAL A 851 -20.72 -1.37 3.11
C VAL A 851 -19.64 -1.85 2.15
N ALA A 852 -18.37 -1.78 2.55
CA ALA A 852 -17.26 -2.26 1.74
C ALA A 852 -17.37 -3.77 1.43
N GLN A 853 -17.81 -4.60 2.40
CA GLN A 853 -18.06 -6.03 2.15
C GLN A 853 -19.25 -6.26 1.20
N VAL A 854 -20.31 -5.46 1.32
CA VAL A 854 -21.48 -5.53 0.41
C VAL A 854 -21.08 -5.17 -1.02
N PHE A 855 -20.36 -4.06 -1.20
CA PHE A 855 -19.88 -3.66 -2.53
C PHE A 855 -18.90 -4.67 -3.14
N ALA A 856 -18.14 -5.37 -2.30
CA ALA A 856 -17.20 -6.41 -2.73
C ALA A 856 -17.92 -7.72 -3.10
N GLY A 857 -19.23 -7.82 -2.87
CA GLY A 857 -20.01 -9.05 -3.06
C GLY A 857 -19.72 -10.13 -2.01
N LYS A 858 -19.03 -9.78 -0.92
CA LYS A 858 -18.68 -10.69 0.18
C LYS A 858 -19.79 -10.81 1.23
N CYS A 859 -20.70 -9.83 1.26
CA CYS A 859 -21.88 -9.80 2.13
C CYS A 859 -23.11 -9.47 1.28
N ASN A 860 -24.20 -10.23 1.47
CA ASN A 860 -25.45 -10.01 0.75
C ASN A 860 -26.49 -9.40 1.68
N LEU A 861 -27.24 -8.42 1.18
CA LEU A 861 -28.39 -7.88 1.91
C LEU A 861 -29.52 -8.91 1.94
N PRO A 862 -30.33 -8.95 3.02
CA PRO A 862 -31.50 -9.80 3.08
C PRO A 862 -32.59 -9.35 2.10
N SER A 863 -33.68 -10.12 1.99
CA SER A 863 -34.79 -9.75 1.11
C SER A 863 -35.42 -8.40 1.50
N LYS A 864 -35.96 -7.66 0.54
CA LYS A 864 -36.64 -6.36 0.78
C LYS A 864 -37.70 -6.45 1.88
N LYS A 865 -38.47 -7.55 1.92
CA LYS A 865 -39.48 -7.81 2.96
C LYS A 865 -38.86 -7.90 4.37
N GLN A 866 -37.70 -8.55 4.50
CA GLN A 866 -36.97 -8.63 5.77
C GLN A 866 -36.40 -7.27 6.18
N MET A 867 -35.81 -6.54 5.22
CA MET A 867 -35.29 -5.19 5.43
C MET A 867 -36.39 -4.23 5.93
N LEU A 868 -37.56 -4.22 5.27
CA LEU A 868 -38.71 -3.41 5.67
C LEU A 868 -39.19 -3.77 7.08
N LYS A 869 -39.32 -5.06 7.38
CA LYS A 869 -39.76 -5.53 8.70
C LYS A 869 -38.80 -5.09 9.80
N ASP A 870 -37.49 -5.13 9.56
CA ASP A 870 -36.47 -4.67 10.49
C ASP A 870 -36.54 -3.15 10.72
N ALA A 871 -36.60 -2.37 9.63
CA ALA A 871 -36.72 -0.92 9.69
C ALA A 871 -38.01 -0.47 10.42
N GLU A 872 -39.14 -1.13 10.16
CA GLU A 872 -40.40 -0.87 10.87
C GLU A 872 -40.35 -1.23 12.35
N LYS A 873 -39.70 -2.35 12.70
CA LYS A 873 -39.51 -2.75 14.10
C LYS A 873 -38.73 -1.67 14.85
N ARG A 874 -37.62 -1.20 14.29
CA ARG A 874 -36.81 -0.12 14.87
C ARG A 874 -37.60 1.18 14.98
N TYR A 875 -38.31 1.57 13.91
CA TYR A 875 -39.13 2.77 13.90
C TYR A 875 -40.19 2.75 15.01
N LYS A 876 -40.92 1.64 15.18
CA LYS A 876 -41.94 1.50 16.24
C LYS A 876 -41.32 1.57 17.64
N ALA A 877 -40.18 0.91 17.85
CA ALA A 877 -39.46 0.96 19.13
C ALA A 877 -39.00 2.39 19.46
N ASN A 878 -38.44 3.10 18.48
CA ASN A 878 -38.01 4.48 18.63
C ASN A 878 -39.19 5.43 18.85
N LEU A 879 -40.30 5.26 18.13
CA LEU A 879 -41.51 6.06 18.29
C LEU A 879 -42.09 5.92 19.70
N SER A 880 -42.13 4.69 20.23
CA SER A 880 -42.58 4.42 21.61
C SER A 880 -41.68 5.09 22.65
N ARG A 881 -40.35 5.12 22.41
CA ARG A 881 -39.37 5.66 23.36
C ARG A 881 -39.23 7.18 23.32
N TYR A 882 -39.17 7.76 22.11
CA TYR A 882 -38.80 9.17 21.89
C TYR A 882 -39.98 10.05 21.47
N GLY A 883 -41.14 9.45 21.13
CA GLY A 883 -42.26 10.16 20.52
C GLY A 883 -42.00 10.57 19.06
N PRO A 884 -43.00 11.19 18.39
CA PRO A 884 -42.90 11.58 17.00
C PRO A 884 -41.87 12.70 16.80
N SER A 885 -40.91 12.49 15.88
CA SER A 885 -39.95 13.51 15.45
C SER A 885 -39.34 13.18 14.09
N GLU A 886 -38.84 14.20 13.38
CA GLU A 886 -38.11 14.06 12.10
C GLU A 886 -36.89 13.12 12.18
N LYS A 887 -36.37 12.87 13.39
CA LYS A 887 -35.13 12.13 13.64
C LYS A 887 -35.37 10.70 14.13
N VAL A 888 -36.62 10.30 14.34
CA VAL A 888 -36.93 9.06 15.07
C VAL A 888 -36.46 7.81 14.33
N SER A 889 -36.50 7.78 12.99
CA SER A 889 -36.13 6.58 12.22
C SER A 889 -34.63 6.37 12.11
N ILE A 890 -33.82 7.39 12.40
CA ILE A 890 -32.36 7.31 12.35
C ILE A 890 -31.72 7.16 13.73
N LYS A 891 -32.53 7.07 14.80
CA LYS A 891 -32.04 6.83 16.17
C LYS A 891 -31.61 5.38 16.36
N VAL A 892 -30.46 5.18 17.01
CA VAL A 892 -29.90 3.85 17.29
C VAL A 892 -29.31 3.77 18.69
N ASN A 893 -29.30 2.60 19.32
CA ASN A 893 -28.58 2.39 20.59
C ASN A 893 -27.16 1.92 20.28
N TYR A 894 -26.14 2.54 20.87
CA TYR A 894 -24.73 2.32 20.52
C TYR A 894 -24.32 0.84 20.46
N ILE A 895 -24.43 0.09 21.57
CA ILE A 895 -23.93 -1.29 21.65
C ILE A 895 -24.74 -2.22 20.73
N GLN A 896 -26.07 -2.17 20.81
CA GLN A 896 -26.96 -3.01 20.00
C GLN A 896 -26.71 -2.78 18.50
N TYR A 897 -26.56 -1.52 18.09
CA TYR A 897 -26.34 -1.19 16.69
C TYR A 897 -24.95 -1.61 16.18
N CYS A 898 -23.90 -1.42 16.99
CA CYS A 898 -22.58 -1.94 16.66
C CYS A 898 -22.59 -3.47 16.50
N ASP A 899 -23.25 -4.19 17.41
CA ASP A 899 -23.40 -5.64 17.33
C ASP A 899 -24.22 -6.09 16.11
N GLU A 900 -25.32 -5.39 15.81
CA GLU A 900 -26.16 -5.63 14.63
C GLU A 900 -25.38 -5.44 13.33
N LEU A 901 -24.57 -4.38 13.23
CA LEU A 901 -23.73 -4.14 12.05
C LEU A 901 -22.60 -5.16 11.94
N ALA A 902 -21.89 -5.41 13.04
CA ALA A 902 -20.77 -6.35 13.07
C ALA A 902 -21.22 -7.79 12.77
N ALA A 903 -22.45 -8.16 13.12
CA ALA A 903 -23.01 -9.47 12.80
C ALA A 903 -23.20 -9.70 11.29
N GLU A 904 -23.53 -8.66 10.51
CA GLU A 904 -23.79 -8.78 9.06
C GLU A 904 -22.57 -9.28 8.27
N PHE A 905 -21.36 -9.04 8.79
CA PHE A 905 -20.12 -9.45 8.13
C PHE A 905 -19.21 -10.27 9.06
N GLY A 906 -19.75 -10.84 10.14
CA GLY A 906 -19.04 -11.80 11.00
C GLY A 906 -17.97 -11.21 11.94
N ALA A 907 -17.97 -9.91 12.16
CA ALA A 907 -17.05 -9.23 13.09
C ALA A 907 -17.58 -9.09 14.52
N LYS A 908 -18.83 -9.50 14.80
CA LYS A 908 -19.40 -9.49 16.16
C LYS A 908 -18.60 -10.46 17.04
N PRO A 909 -18.09 -10.04 18.23
CA PRO A 909 -17.36 -10.92 19.14
C PRO A 909 -18.20 -12.13 19.57
N ASP A 910 -17.62 -13.33 19.48
CA ASP A 910 -18.23 -14.54 20.05
C ASP A 910 -17.90 -14.63 21.54
N ILE A 911 -18.77 -14.03 22.36
CA ILE A 911 -18.59 -13.93 23.81
C ILE A 911 -18.51 -15.32 24.47
N LEU A 912 -19.32 -16.29 24.03
CA LEU A 912 -19.31 -17.64 24.59
C LEU A 912 -17.99 -18.35 24.28
N LYS A 913 -17.47 -18.21 23.07
CA LYS A 913 -16.14 -18.71 22.72
C LYS A 913 -15.08 -18.12 23.64
N PHE A 914 -15.09 -16.81 23.91
CA PHE A 914 -14.09 -16.19 24.78
C PHE A 914 -14.20 -16.63 26.24
N PHE A 915 -15.38 -17.00 26.73
CA PHE A 915 -15.52 -17.58 28.07
C PHE A 915 -14.64 -18.82 28.25
N PHE A 916 -14.60 -19.70 27.24
CA PHE A 916 -13.83 -20.94 27.29
C PHE A 916 -12.37 -20.80 26.81
N THR A 917 -12.07 -19.83 25.95
CA THR A 917 -10.73 -19.69 25.32
C THR A 917 -9.87 -18.59 25.94
N ASP A 918 -10.47 -17.51 26.45
CA ASP A 918 -9.78 -16.40 27.09
C ASP A 918 -10.68 -15.71 28.12
N ILE A 919 -10.78 -16.33 29.30
CA ILE A 919 -11.66 -15.88 30.37
C ILE A 919 -11.38 -14.42 30.79
N ARG A 920 -10.14 -13.94 30.68
CA ARG A 920 -9.79 -12.55 31.01
C ARG A 920 -10.38 -11.58 30.01
N LEU A 921 -10.27 -11.90 28.72
CA LEU A 921 -10.88 -11.11 27.65
C LEU A 921 -12.41 -11.14 27.76
N PHE A 922 -13.01 -12.29 28.06
CA PHE A 922 -14.45 -12.40 28.34
C PHE A 922 -14.91 -11.41 29.41
N PHE A 923 -14.26 -11.39 30.58
CA PHE A 923 -14.63 -10.48 31.66
C PHE A 923 -14.45 -9.00 31.25
N LYS A 924 -13.43 -8.68 30.45
CA LYS A 924 -13.21 -7.33 29.94
C LYS A 924 -14.26 -6.88 28.94
N ILE A 925 -14.71 -7.75 28.04
CA ILE A 925 -15.76 -7.42 27.07
C ILE A 925 -17.11 -7.31 27.80
N MET A 926 -17.46 -8.28 28.65
CA MET A 926 -18.78 -8.33 29.30
C MET A 926 -18.97 -7.25 30.36
N PHE A 927 -17.97 -7.04 31.21
CA PHE A 927 -18.10 -6.17 32.37
C PHE A 927 -17.26 -4.91 32.26
N GLY A 928 -16.41 -4.75 31.24
CA GLY A 928 -15.68 -3.52 30.95
C GLY A 928 -16.46 -2.53 30.09
N PRO A 929 -15.85 -1.41 29.70
CA PRO A 929 -16.43 -0.50 28.70
C PRO A 929 -16.54 -1.20 27.35
N SER A 930 -17.59 -0.90 26.58
CA SER A 930 -17.77 -1.43 25.23
C SER A 930 -16.92 -0.65 24.22
N LEU A 931 -15.72 -1.18 23.95
CA LEU A 931 -14.70 -0.55 23.12
C LEU A 931 -14.79 -1.01 21.66
N ALA A 932 -14.50 -0.11 20.71
CA ALA A 932 -14.51 -0.43 19.28
C ALA A 932 -13.57 -1.58 18.90
N TYR A 933 -12.45 -1.73 19.63
CA TYR A 933 -11.43 -2.76 19.38
C TYR A 933 -11.98 -4.19 19.37
N GLN A 934 -13.07 -4.45 20.11
CA GLN A 934 -13.69 -5.79 20.16
C GLN A 934 -14.14 -6.26 18.78
N TYR A 935 -14.56 -5.35 17.90
CA TYR A 935 -14.99 -5.65 16.54
C TYR A 935 -13.83 -5.92 15.55
N ARG A 936 -12.60 -6.01 16.05
CA ARG A 936 -11.41 -6.45 15.31
C ARG A 936 -10.78 -7.73 15.88
N LEU A 937 -11.42 -8.37 16.87
CA LEU A 937 -10.98 -9.66 17.41
C LEU A 937 -11.22 -10.83 16.45
N GLN A 938 -12.23 -10.70 15.59
CA GLN A 938 -12.62 -11.72 14.61
C GLN A 938 -13.30 -11.07 13.40
N GLY A 939 -13.65 -11.89 12.41
CA GLY A 939 -14.26 -11.46 11.15
C GLY A 939 -13.24 -10.86 10.18
N PRO A 940 -13.71 -10.21 9.09
CA PRO A 940 -12.86 -9.59 8.10
C PRO A 940 -11.96 -8.50 8.69
N HIS A 941 -10.69 -8.52 8.29
CA HIS A 941 -9.68 -7.53 8.68
C HIS A 941 -9.48 -7.47 10.22
N PRO A 942 -9.16 -8.61 10.87
CA PRO A 942 -8.84 -8.61 12.30
C PRO A 942 -7.56 -7.81 12.56
N TRP A 943 -7.39 -7.34 13.79
CA TRP A 943 -6.21 -6.59 14.20
C TRP A 943 -5.52 -7.29 15.37
N ASP A 944 -4.26 -7.70 15.18
CA ASP A 944 -3.49 -8.43 16.20
C ASP A 944 -3.39 -7.67 17.54
N GLY A 945 -3.38 -6.34 17.49
CA GLY A 945 -3.36 -5.49 18.68
C GLY A 945 -4.71 -5.33 19.39
N ALA A 946 -5.82 -5.84 18.85
CA ALA A 946 -7.17 -5.61 19.38
C ALA A 946 -7.32 -6.11 20.82
N ARG A 947 -6.85 -7.32 21.10
CA ARG A 947 -6.86 -7.90 22.44
C ARG A 947 -6.08 -7.02 23.42
N GLU A 948 -4.85 -6.67 23.07
CA GLU A 948 -3.98 -5.88 23.93
C GLU A 948 -4.56 -4.48 24.17
N ALA A 949 -5.15 -3.86 23.15
CA ALA A 949 -5.83 -2.58 23.27
C ALA A 949 -7.00 -2.62 24.26
N ILE A 950 -7.80 -3.70 24.25
CA ILE A 950 -8.89 -3.89 25.24
C ILE A 950 -8.30 -4.01 26.65
N MET A 951 -7.25 -4.83 26.82
CA MET A 951 -6.65 -5.09 28.12
C MET A 951 -6.06 -3.83 28.76
N THR A 952 -5.39 -2.99 27.97
CA THR A 952 -4.64 -1.79 28.39
C THR A 952 -5.41 -0.47 28.26
N SER A 953 -6.69 -0.52 27.86
CA SER A 953 -7.55 0.67 27.72
C SER A 953 -7.61 1.54 28.97
N LYS A 954 -7.64 0.91 30.16
CA LYS A 954 -7.63 1.62 31.45
C LYS A 954 -6.32 2.41 31.63
N ASP A 955 -5.20 1.83 31.24
CA ASP A 955 -3.89 2.45 31.40
C ASP A 955 -3.76 3.69 30.51
N ARG A 956 -4.19 3.59 29.26
CA ARG A 956 -4.24 4.74 28.33
C ARG A 956 -5.18 5.84 28.79
N MET A 957 -6.33 5.47 29.37
CA MET A 957 -7.30 6.42 29.93
C MET A 957 -6.73 7.13 31.17
N LEU A 958 -5.98 6.44 32.04
CA LEU A 958 -5.36 7.03 33.23
C LEU A 958 -4.10 7.84 32.92
N TYR A 959 -3.36 7.48 31.87
CA TYR A 959 -2.07 8.08 31.52
C TYR A 959 -2.05 9.62 31.47
N PRO A 960 -2.99 10.32 30.80
CA PRO A 960 -2.95 11.79 30.75
C PRO A 960 -3.20 12.43 32.13
N LEU A 961 -3.79 11.69 33.08
CA LEU A 961 -4.09 12.18 34.42
C LEU A 961 -2.94 11.93 35.41
N THR A 962 -2.26 10.79 35.30
CA THR A 962 -1.26 10.35 36.31
C THR A 962 0.17 10.31 35.80
N LYS A 963 0.39 10.32 34.48
CA LYS A 963 1.68 10.09 33.79
C LYS A 963 2.41 8.80 34.14
N LYS A 964 1.80 7.91 34.94
CA LYS A 964 2.35 6.61 35.38
C LYS A 964 1.39 5.50 34.95
N CYS A 965 1.90 4.43 34.32
CA CYS A 965 1.16 3.16 34.24
C CYS A 965 0.78 2.76 35.66
N SER A 966 -0.47 2.33 35.88
CA SER A 966 -0.98 2.06 37.21
C SER A 966 -0.12 1.03 37.93
N ILE A 967 0.77 1.50 38.81
CA ILE A 967 1.14 0.73 39.99
C ILE A 967 -0.10 0.85 40.86
N GLU A 968 -0.92 -0.20 40.92
CA GLU A 968 -1.88 -0.33 42.02
C GLU A 968 -1.06 -0.18 43.31
N ARG A 969 -1.11 0.99 43.94
CA ARG A 969 -0.86 1.04 45.38
C ARG A 969 -1.90 0.10 45.96
N GLN A 970 -1.46 -1.06 46.47
CA GLN A 970 -2.33 -1.94 47.23
C GLN A 970 -2.99 -1.09 48.31
N GLU A 971 -4.25 -0.72 48.06
CA GLU A 971 -5.01 0.04 49.02
C GLU A 971 -5.35 -0.94 50.13
N ASN A 972 -4.83 -0.68 51.33
CA ASN A 972 -5.05 -1.53 52.49
C ASN A 972 -6.55 -1.85 52.60
N VAL A 973 -6.89 -3.14 52.72
CA VAL A 973 -8.27 -3.63 52.83
C VAL A 973 -9.04 -2.90 53.93
N PHE A 974 -8.38 -2.54 55.03
CA PHE A 974 -8.97 -1.72 56.10
C PHE A 974 -9.37 -0.32 55.64
N LYS A 975 -8.56 0.32 54.79
CA LYS A 975 -8.88 1.64 54.24
C LYS A 975 -10.08 1.57 53.30
N ARG A 976 -10.21 0.48 52.53
CA ARG A 976 -11.36 0.23 51.65
C ARG A 976 -12.64 -0.05 52.45
N ILE A 977 -12.55 -0.83 53.52
CA ILE A 977 -13.66 -1.11 54.43
C ILE A 977 -14.07 0.18 55.15
N ALA A 978 -13.13 0.87 55.82
CA ALA A 978 -13.39 2.11 56.54
C ALA A 978 -14.02 3.19 55.65
N ARG A 979 -13.57 3.34 54.40
CA ARG A 979 -14.14 4.32 53.47
C ARG A 979 -15.58 3.98 53.06
N LYS A 980 -15.90 2.70 52.86
CA LYS A 980 -17.28 2.24 52.62
C LYS A 980 -18.17 2.40 53.86
N THR A 981 -17.62 2.15 55.05
CA THR A 981 -18.36 2.30 56.31
C THR A 981 -18.61 3.78 56.64
N LEU A 982 -17.60 4.66 56.49
CA LEU A 982 -17.76 6.10 56.68
C LEU A 982 -18.67 6.75 55.63
N SER A 983 -18.63 6.30 54.37
CA SER A 983 -19.54 6.82 53.33
C SER A 983 -20.99 6.47 53.58
N CYS A 984 -21.29 5.41 54.34
CA CYS A 984 -22.65 5.06 54.77
C CYS A 984 -23.08 5.76 56.08
N ILE A 985 -22.16 6.47 56.75
CA ILE A 985 -22.43 7.20 58.01
C ILE A 985 -22.56 8.71 57.74
N ILE A 986 -21.89 9.22 56.70
CA ILE A 986 -21.80 10.66 56.38
C ILE A 986 -22.70 11.08 55.19
N PHE A 987 -23.13 10.13 54.37
CA PHE A 987 -24.15 10.27 53.33
C PHE A 987 -25.22 9.21 53.55
#